data_AF-A0A2V6C2S0-F1
#
_entry.id   AF-A0A2V6C2S0-F1
#
_cell.length_a   1.000
_cell.length_b   1.000
_cell.length_c   1.000
_cell.angle_alpha   90.00
_cell.angle_beta   90.00
_cell.angle_gamma   90.00
#
_symmetry.space_group_name_H-M   'P 1'
#
loop_
_entity.id
_entity.type
_entity.pdbx_description
1 polymer ?
#
loop_
_entity_poly.entity_id
_entity_poly.type
_entity_poly.pdbx_seq_one_letter_code
_entity_poly.pdbx_strand_id
1 'polypeptide(L)'
;MRRLLLTVACAVLEIVPTRAAVAIYHNIGTVACDAAPQIDAEVFVNDGSFCALPITGSLFGANPGIPYTTQNTLWFTNNGLLQSGPGFWLDYVTADGIHHPAAAIVNSAGGASGPANIFGSEFLFLSATNLINKGLLEIGGSGLMQLSGNSLDLARGGILVDPVNGGGACVPEPIFFTPPEWTPTNFFPISGLVFDEYWGEGAVTNLASDQIVQQRGASLVVQSPGHAVTNRFGGGAVVVGPIASPSVFVRTNALSPTNLIVQAVFVGSSLLGLDTNIQTQVKWINNEFPENVPANNGFRTAVVELKSVFKNTVTGQPITYGLYILDQLPTSTNLTSITNRTTGVTQRPMAYYVDVYPPCTFLTAAVSTNAPFTPSLIYNPSFSNRVVSANYAGYEAFLNTVAPGGVLPTNTPGRIDITASNLDLTRTRIRGESIVTIKTPHLEGSSGLLVDAPNVNYNIGSTNGLLSVSGNDLAIPQIQRFGGLVTMWSGFWTNQSGMVVTNIGPDPNDPSMTVTNLATNVVEAAVHVLIVNAGGITTTAQVLLNDFSVNSSNSVLNDTIEVGGAFSALGGGLTVNGSLTLDTSNWGLTNVNLKSLTNNGTITVPDVMELGNTARPYAAVVNNTGGAISSFAITINSDYFQDSGTMTAGGFLDLNTRSGKLEGGALTAGNNLSISAQDLKLLGYRLSSAAFYLAVTNSLYDPGAGADNKLTCNNGFNLLIKPKSGDLLGTTLQAQAGQFQEMNNVWAAEDRGVSSAGYSNNVALGRLAVSAADSSFVTFSGAGSNNAIYADFLELSGAAQTDMQSVLAIDTNLVIYFADANVPVDTIDGKFADSLKPDGRLRWVRDFAGPNSSVDVLLANGQTSRMNRALRFSAAIDTDGDGVPNAYDCYPTDPTAWNCSAGGSATGATVSVANGVVSRVVSVSWTGLPSGVWSAEYTTSLSQPNWKPLPTYTNIAVTNGVLVVQDRNVLSSDAERYYRLRFGP
;
A
#
# COMPACT_ATOMS: atom_id res chain seq x y z
N MET A 1 -43.46 -14.40 -39.89
CA MET A 1 -43.84 -15.80 -39.54
C MET A 1 -44.45 -15.87 -38.13
N ARG A 2 -45.61 -15.24 -37.91
CA ARG A 2 -46.25 -15.09 -36.58
C ARG A 2 -47.61 -15.80 -36.45
N ARG A 3 -47.92 -16.75 -37.34
CA ARG A 3 -49.23 -17.44 -37.37
C ARG A 3 -49.19 -18.97 -37.55
N LEU A 4 -48.03 -19.61 -37.36
CA LEU A 4 -47.92 -21.08 -37.41
C LEU A 4 -47.47 -21.74 -36.09
N LEU A 5 -47.28 -20.96 -35.01
CA LEU A 5 -46.82 -21.43 -33.70
C LEU A 5 -47.94 -21.71 -32.69
N LEU A 6 -49.21 -21.48 -33.06
CA LEU A 6 -50.35 -21.58 -32.15
C LEU A 6 -51.13 -22.90 -32.24
N THR A 7 -50.75 -23.82 -33.13
CA THR A 7 -51.54 -25.04 -33.42
C THR A 7 -50.87 -26.35 -32.99
N VAL A 8 -49.66 -26.31 -32.41
CA VAL A 8 -49.00 -27.50 -31.82
C VAL A 8 -49.09 -27.52 -30.28
N ALA A 9 -49.55 -26.43 -29.65
CA ALA A 9 -49.71 -26.31 -28.20
C ALA A 9 -50.97 -27.00 -27.63
N CYS A 10 -51.71 -27.81 -28.40
CA CYS A 10 -53.02 -28.33 -27.99
C CYS A 10 -53.19 -29.86 -28.03
N ALA A 11 -52.11 -30.64 -28.09
CA ALA A 11 -52.22 -32.10 -28.12
C ALA A 11 -51.09 -32.84 -27.39
N VAL A 12 -50.82 -32.49 -26.12
CA VAL A 12 -50.53 -33.42 -25.01
C VAL A 12 -50.88 -32.67 -23.71
N LEU A 13 -52.17 -32.46 -23.47
CA LEU A 13 -52.68 -32.25 -22.12
C LEU A 13 -53.15 -33.62 -21.63
N GLU A 14 -52.19 -34.50 -21.32
CA GLU A 14 -52.50 -35.54 -20.35
C GLU A 14 -52.67 -34.83 -19.02
N ILE A 15 -53.92 -34.76 -18.56
CA ILE A 15 -54.27 -34.42 -17.18
C ILE A 15 -53.64 -35.51 -16.33
N VAL A 16 -52.37 -35.33 -15.96
CA VAL A 16 -51.77 -36.08 -14.86
C VAL A 16 -52.55 -35.63 -13.62
N PRO A 17 -53.21 -36.54 -12.88
CA PRO A 17 -53.85 -36.15 -11.64
C PRO A 17 -52.81 -35.48 -10.75
N THR A 18 -53.11 -34.28 -10.27
CA THR A 18 -52.36 -33.59 -9.21
C THR A 18 -52.29 -34.53 -8.02
N ARG A 19 -51.24 -35.34 -7.93
CA ARG A 19 -50.87 -36.04 -6.71
C ARG A 19 -50.53 -34.97 -5.69
N ALA A 20 -51.17 -35.02 -4.52
CA ALA A 20 -50.74 -34.17 -3.43
C ALA A 20 -49.27 -34.45 -3.12
N ALA A 21 -48.48 -33.39 -2.91
CA ALA A 21 -47.08 -33.51 -2.51
C ALA A 21 -46.96 -34.46 -1.31
N VAL A 22 -45.99 -35.37 -1.35
CA VAL A 22 -45.77 -36.29 -0.23
C VAL A 22 -45.17 -35.48 0.94
N ALA A 23 -45.52 -35.82 2.18
CA ALA A 23 -45.03 -35.04 3.32
C ALA A 23 -43.49 -34.99 3.41
N ILE A 24 -42.81 -36.11 3.18
CA ILE A 24 -41.36 -36.23 3.32
C ILE A 24 -40.80 -37.18 2.26
N TYR A 25 -39.73 -36.76 1.59
CA TYR A 25 -38.78 -37.63 0.90
C TYR A 25 -37.52 -37.79 1.75
N HIS A 26 -37.15 -39.03 2.07
CA HIS A 26 -36.00 -39.35 2.91
C HIS A 26 -35.06 -40.34 2.21
N ASN A 27 -33.88 -39.87 1.80
CA ASN A 27 -32.82 -40.73 1.29
C ASN A 27 -31.88 -41.18 2.40
N ILE A 28 -31.91 -42.47 2.71
CA ILE A 28 -30.98 -43.14 3.65
C ILE A 28 -29.96 -44.04 2.94
N GLY A 29 -29.98 -44.09 1.60
CA GLY A 29 -29.19 -45.00 0.78
C GLY A 29 -28.37 -44.27 -0.29
N THR A 30 -28.05 -44.97 -1.38
CA THR A 30 -27.40 -44.38 -2.55
C THR A 30 -28.39 -44.26 -3.69
N VAL A 31 -28.65 -43.04 -4.14
CA VAL A 31 -29.38 -42.74 -5.38
C VAL A 31 -28.34 -42.51 -6.48
N ALA A 32 -28.32 -43.38 -7.48
CA ALA A 32 -27.41 -43.28 -8.61
C ALA A 32 -27.77 -42.09 -9.51
N CYS A 33 -26.78 -41.54 -10.20
CA CYS A 33 -26.90 -40.30 -10.96
C CYS A 33 -27.96 -40.34 -12.08
N ASP A 34 -28.12 -41.50 -12.71
CA ASP A 34 -29.08 -41.80 -13.76
C ASP A 34 -30.46 -42.23 -13.23
N ALA A 35 -30.60 -42.36 -11.92
CA ALA A 35 -31.80 -42.87 -11.25
C ALA A 35 -32.42 -41.85 -10.28
N ALA A 36 -32.02 -40.57 -10.33
CA ALA A 36 -32.59 -39.52 -9.50
C ALA A 36 -34.10 -39.36 -9.80
N PRO A 37 -34.99 -39.58 -8.82
CA PRO A 37 -36.41 -39.37 -9.02
C PRO A 37 -36.73 -37.87 -9.09
N GLN A 38 -37.83 -37.49 -9.71
CA GLN A 38 -38.39 -36.15 -9.48
C GLN A 38 -38.98 -36.11 -8.07
N ILE A 39 -38.45 -35.24 -7.22
CA ILE A 39 -38.93 -35.08 -5.84
C ILE A 39 -40.09 -34.08 -5.86
N ASP A 40 -41.26 -34.54 -5.42
CA ASP A 40 -42.45 -33.72 -5.15
C ASP A 40 -42.88 -33.97 -3.70
N ALA A 41 -42.25 -33.26 -2.76
CA ALA A 41 -42.45 -33.45 -1.33
C ALA A 41 -42.21 -32.15 -0.56
N GLU A 42 -42.92 -31.94 0.56
CA GLU A 42 -42.75 -30.73 1.38
C GLU A 42 -41.37 -30.68 2.07
N VAL A 43 -40.82 -31.84 2.43
CA VAL A 43 -39.53 -31.99 3.10
C VAL A 43 -38.62 -32.96 2.34
N PHE A 44 -37.38 -32.56 2.10
CA PHE A 44 -36.31 -33.36 1.53
C PHE A 44 -35.19 -33.58 2.55
N VAL A 45 -34.95 -34.84 2.94
CA VAL A 45 -33.85 -35.23 3.83
C VAL A 45 -32.92 -36.20 3.12
N ASN A 46 -31.62 -35.90 3.11
CA ASN A 46 -30.58 -36.77 2.60
C ASN A 46 -29.57 -37.14 3.71
N ASP A 47 -29.65 -38.37 4.20
CA ASP A 47 -28.65 -38.99 5.10
C ASP A 47 -27.65 -39.88 4.35
N GLY A 48 -27.92 -40.16 3.06
CA GLY A 48 -27.10 -41.01 2.21
C GLY A 48 -26.33 -40.24 1.13
N SER A 49 -26.18 -40.87 -0.04
CA SER A 49 -25.62 -40.26 -1.24
C SER A 49 -26.73 -40.08 -2.27
N PHE A 50 -26.92 -38.86 -2.75
CA PHE A 50 -27.88 -38.53 -3.79
C PHE A 50 -27.13 -37.92 -4.97
N CYS A 51 -27.14 -38.61 -6.11
CA CYS A 51 -26.60 -38.09 -7.35
C CYS A 51 -27.71 -37.83 -8.35
N ALA A 52 -27.66 -36.69 -9.06
CA ALA A 52 -28.57 -36.38 -10.15
C ALA A 52 -27.84 -35.93 -11.43
N LEU A 53 -28.11 -36.59 -12.54
CA LEU A 53 -27.76 -36.17 -13.89
C LEU A 53 -29.04 -35.93 -14.71
N PRO A 54 -29.01 -35.05 -15.73
CA PRO A 54 -30.12 -34.91 -16.65
C PRO A 54 -30.40 -36.26 -17.33
N ILE A 55 -31.68 -36.62 -17.43
CA ILE A 55 -32.12 -37.88 -18.02
C ILE A 55 -31.68 -37.92 -19.49
N THR A 56 -30.89 -38.93 -19.85
CA THR A 56 -30.60 -39.26 -21.24
C THR A 56 -31.87 -39.78 -21.91
N GLY A 57 -32.51 -38.94 -22.74
CA GLY A 57 -33.64 -39.39 -23.59
C GLY A 57 -34.86 -38.46 -23.71
N SER A 58 -34.78 -37.16 -23.41
CA SER A 58 -35.86 -36.24 -23.76
C SER A 58 -36.09 -36.18 -25.28
N LEU A 59 -37.36 -36.07 -25.71
CA LEU A 59 -37.82 -35.98 -27.11
C LEU A 59 -37.15 -34.84 -27.92
N PHE A 60 -36.46 -33.94 -27.25
CA PHE A 60 -35.51 -32.96 -27.80
C PHE A 60 -34.15 -33.35 -27.21
N GLY A 61 -33.22 -33.80 -28.04
CA GLY A 61 -31.97 -34.46 -27.61
C GLY A 61 -31.23 -33.76 -26.48
N ALA A 62 -30.54 -34.55 -25.65
CA ALA A 62 -29.66 -34.16 -24.54
C ALA A 62 -29.67 -32.65 -24.23
N ASN A 63 -30.64 -32.18 -23.44
CA ASN A 63 -30.70 -30.76 -23.07
C ASN A 63 -29.46 -30.46 -22.19
N PRO A 64 -28.47 -29.68 -22.68
CA PRO A 64 -27.26 -29.43 -21.93
C PRO A 64 -27.54 -28.36 -20.85
N GLY A 65 -27.19 -28.63 -19.60
CA GLY A 65 -26.93 -27.56 -18.61
C GLY A 65 -28.08 -27.05 -17.72
N ILE A 66 -29.12 -27.84 -17.40
CA ILE A 66 -30.13 -27.42 -16.39
C ILE A 66 -29.83 -28.08 -15.04
N PRO A 67 -29.70 -27.31 -13.93
CA PRO A 67 -29.50 -27.87 -12.60
C PRO A 67 -30.72 -28.67 -12.11
N TYR A 68 -30.49 -29.68 -11.28
CA TYR A 68 -31.54 -30.47 -10.65
C TYR A 68 -32.36 -29.60 -9.69
N THR A 69 -33.68 -29.71 -9.78
CA THR A 69 -34.65 -28.98 -8.96
C THR A 69 -35.74 -29.92 -8.44
N THR A 70 -36.40 -29.52 -7.36
CA THR A 70 -37.50 -30.28 -6.74
C THR A 70 -38.80 -29.49 -6.81
N GLN A 71 -39.93 -30.18 -6.75
CA GLN A 71 -41.26 -29.59 -6.75
C GLN A 71 -41.82 -29.55 -5.32
N ASN A 72 -42.47 -28.45 -4.95
CA ASN A 72 -43.17 -28.25 -3.67
C ASN A 72 -42.33 -28.39 -2.38
N THR A 73 -40.99 -28.42 -2.48
CA THR A 73 -40.11 -28.59 -1.31
C THR A 73 -39.86 -27.29 -0.57
N LEU A 74 -40.21 -27.24 0.72
CA LEU A 74 -39.97 -26.11 1.60
C LEU A 74 -38.75 -26.30 2.50
N TRP A 75 -38.41 -27.55 2.85
CA TRP A 75 -37.37 -27.86 3.82
C TRP A 75 -36.36 -28.85 3.24
N PHE A 76 -35.10 -28.44 3.13
CA PHE A 76 -34.00 -29.29 2.67
C PHE A 76 -33.02 -29.54 3.82
N THR A 77 -32.69 -30.80 4.06
CA THR A 77 -31.66 -31.20 5.03
C THR A 77 -30.70 -32.18 4.36
N ASN A 78 -29.43 -31.81 4.29
CA ASN A 78 -28.34 -32.69 3.86
C ASN A 78 -27.42 -33.02 5.04
N ASN A 79 -27.33 -34.30 5.36
CA ASN A 79 -26.38 -34.88 6.32
C ASN A 79 -25.30 -35.73 5.64
N GLY A 80 -25.46 -36.03 4.34
CA GLY A 80 -24.54 -36.83 3.55
C GLY A 80 -24.02 -36.10 2.31
N LEU A 81 -24.10 -36.74 1.15
CA LEU A 81 -23.62 -36.19 -0.13
C LEU A 81 -24.79 -35.90 -1.07
N LEU A 82 -24.93 -34.64 -1.49
CA LEU A 82 -25.71 -34.26 -2.67
C LEU A 82 -24.71 -33.91 -3.78
N GLN A 83 -24.84 -34.55 -4.95
CA GLN A 83 -24.00 -34.23 -6.10
C GLN A 83 -24.83 -34.20 -7.38
N SER A 84 -24.53 -33.25 -8.27
CA SER A 84 -25.16 -33.21 -9.58
C SER A 84 -24.19 -32.72 -10.64
N GLY A 85 -24.33 -33.24 -11.87
CA GLY A 85 -23.56 -32.78 -13.04
C GLY A 85 -23.79 -31.29 -13.26
N PRO A 86 -24.90 -30.85 -13.88
CA PRO A 86 -25.21 -29.42 -14.04
C PRO A 86 -25.31 -28.68 -12.69
N GLY A 87 -25.61 -29.41 -11.61
CA GLY A 87 -25.64 -28.89 -10.25
C GLY A 87 -27.06 -28.77 -9.69
N PHE A 88 -27.28 -27.91 -8.69
CA PHE A 88 -28.56 -27.83 -7.99
C PHE A 88 -29.16 -26.42 -8.00
N TRP A 89 -30.48 -26.36 -8.16
CA TRP A 89 -31.29 -25.19 -7.87
C TRP A 89 -32.30 -25.59 -6.78
N LEU A 90 -31.91 -25.35 -5.53
CA LEU A 90 -32.71 -25.67 -4.36
C LEU A 90 -33.43 -24.42 -3.87
N ASP A 91 -34.73 -24.40 -4.13
CA ASP A 91 -35.68 -23.40 -3.67
C ASP A 91 -37.09 -24.01 -3.62
N TYR A 92 -38.10 -23.21 -3.27
CA TYR A 92 -39.49 -23.65 -3.27
C TYR A 92 -40.13 -23.37 -4.63
N VAL A 93 -40.23 -24.42 -5.45
CA VAL A 93 -40.98 -24.40 -6.70
C VAL A 93 -42.43 -24.76 -6.43
N THR A 94 -43.34 -23.82 -6.67
CA THR A 94 -44.80 -24.02 -6.56
C THR A 94 -45.34 -24.86 -7.71
N ALA A 95 -46.52 -25.46 -7.55
CA ALA A 95 -47.11 -26.38 -8.53
C ALA A 95 -47.27 -25.80 -9.96
N ASP A 96 -47.29 -24.48 -10.11
CA ASP A 96 -47.32 -23.72 -11.35
C ASP A 96 -45.91 -23.39 -11.91
N GLY A 97 -44.85 -23.87 -11.26
CA GLY A 97 -43.45 -23.73 -11.66
C GLY A 97 -42.80 -22.41 -11.23
N ILE A 98 -43.42 -21.64 -10.34
CA ILE A 98 -42.86 -20.36 -9.86
C ILE A 98 -41.90 -20.63 -8.69
N HIS A 99 -40.71 -20.04 -8.81
CA HIS A 99 -39.63 -20.13 -7.82
C HIS A 99 -39.80 -19.10 -6.71
N HIS A 100 -39.69 -19.55 -5.47
CA HIS A 100 -39.65 -18.74 -4.25
C HIS A 100 -38.56 -19.27 -3.30
N PRO A 101 -38.04 -18.45 -2.36
CA PRO A 101 -37.15 -18.98 -1.34
C PRO A 101 -37.80 -20.11 -0.53
N ALA A 102 -37.08 -21.21 -0.35
CA ALA A 102 -37.49 -22.28 0.56
C ALA A 102 -37.60 -21.77 2.02
N ALA A 103 -38.25 -22.53 2.90
CA ALA A 103 -38.32 -22.17 4.31
C ALA A 103 -36.96 -22.36 5.01
N ALA A 104 -36.30 -23.49 4.77
CA ALA A 104 -34.88 -23.64 5.11
C ALA A 104 -34.12 -24.65 4.25
N ILE A 105 -32.81 -24.40 4.12
CA ILE A 105 -31.83 -25.33 3.58
C ILE A 105 -30.74 -25.51 4.63
N VAL A 106 -30.51 -26.75 5.07
CA VAL A 106 -29.52 -27.10 6.08
C VAL A 106 -28.53 -28.08 5.49
N ASN A 107 -27.27 -27.67 5.36
CA ASN A 107 -26.14 -28.56 5.12
C ASN A 107 -25.38 -28.76 6.44
N SER A 108 -25.55 -29.93 7.05
CA SER A 108 -25.02 -30.25 8.37
C SER A 108 -23.49 -30.39 8.37
N ALA A 109 -22.89 -30.51 9.55
CA ALA A 109 -21.43 -30.70 9.68
C ALA A 109 -20.93 -32.05 9.13
N GLY A 110 -21.83 -32.96 8.73
CA GLY A 110 -21.50 -34.33 8.33
C GLY A 110 -21.28 -35.27 9.51
N GLY A 111 -20.53 -36.34 9.27
CA GLY A 111 -20.28 -37.43 10.22
C GLY A 111 -18.85 -37.97 10.15
N ALA A 112 -18.64 -39.18 10.67
CA ALA A 112 -17.31 -39.81 10.70
C ALA A 112 -16.64 -39.98 9.32
N SER A 113 -17.45 -40.01 8.25
CA SER A 113 -17.00 -40.17 6.86
C SER A 113 -16.59 -38.86 6.19
N GLY A 114 -16.71 -37.72 6.87
CA GLY A 114 -16.41 -36.40 6.32
C GLY A 114 -17.58 -35.41 6.47
N PRO A 115 -17.40 -34.15 6.02
CA PRO A 115 -18.45 -33.14 6.05
C PRO A 115 -19.60 -33.52 5.12
N ALA A 116 -20.82 -33.08 5.45
CA ALA A 116 -21.92 -33.15 4.49
C ALA A 116 -21.58 -32.22 3.32
N ASN A 117 -21.73 -32.70 2.09
CA ASN A 117 -21.31 -31.96 0.90
C ASN A 117 -22.49 -31.76 -0.06
N ILE A 118 -22.62 -30.56 -0.60
CA ILE A 118 -23.49 -30.26 -1.74
C ILE A 118 -22.58 -29.80 -2.89
N PHE A 119 -22.47 -30.65 -3.91
CA PHE A 119 -21.60 -30.47 -5.06
C PHE A 119 -22.40 -30.25 -6.35
N GLY A 120 -22.01 -29.25 -7.14
CA GLY A 120 -22.46 -29.06 -8.52
C GLY A 120 -21.30 -28.74 -9.46
N SER A 121 -21.28 -29.21 -10.71
CA SER A 121 -20.15 -28.87 -11.60
C SER A 121 -20.25 -27.46 -12.23
N GLU A 122 -21.48 -26.98 -12.50
CA GLU A 122 -21.71 -25.70 -13.19
C GLU A 122 -22.49 -24.68 -12.34
N PHE A 123 -23.56 -25.12 -11.67
CA PHE A 123 -24.45 -24.22 -10.93
C PHE A 123 -24.75 -24.73 -9.52
N LEU A 124 -24.66 -23.86 -8.52
CA LEU A 124 -25.18 -24.13 -7.18
C LEU A 124 -25.99 -22.93 -6.70
N PHE A 125 -27.31 -22.99 -6.90
CA PHE A 125 -28.25 -21.95 -6.51
C PHE A 125 -29.05 -22.41 -5.30
N LEU A 126 -28.78 -21.80 -4.15
CA LEU A 126 -29.47 -22.07 -2.90
C LEU A 126 -30.24 -20.82 -2.47
N SER A 127 -31.57 -20.91 -2.44
CA SER A 127 -32.45 -19.81 -2.02
C SER A 127 -33.41 -20.23 -0.92
N ALA A 128 -33.25 -19.67 0.28
CA ALA A 128 -34.09 -19.99 1.42
C ALA A 128 -34.23 -18.83 2.41
N THR A 129 -35.31 -18.81 3.19
CA THR A 129 -35.48 -17.88 4.31
C THR A 129 -34.36 -18.09 5.33
N ASN A 130 -34.05 -19.35 5.66
CA ASN A 130 -32.92 -19.72 6.52
C ASN A 130 -32.00 -20.69 5.79
N LEU A 131 -30.74 -20.32 5.58
CA LEU A 131 -29.73 -21.21 4.99
C LEU A 131 -28.63 -21.42 5.99
N ILE A 132 -28.41 -22.67 6.39
CA ILE A 132 -27.39 -23.06 7.36
C ILE A 132 -26.39 -23.96 6.64
N ASN A 133 -25.10 -23.58 6.65
CA ASN A 133 -24.02 -24.42 6.16
C ASN A 133 -22.96 -24.64 7.25
N LYS A 134 -22.89 -25.86 7.77
CA LYS A 134 -21.83 -26.33 8.67
C LYS A 134 -20.92 -27.36 8.01
N GLY A 135 -21.26 -27.81 6.80
CA GLY A 135 -20.49 -28.73 5.98
C GLY A 135 -19.72 -28.01 4.87
N LEU A 136 -19.66 -28.65 3.71
CA LEU A 136 -19.02 -28.13 2.50
C LEU A 136 -20.07 -27.83 1.43
N LEU A 137 -19.98 -26.64 0.83
CA LEU A 137 -20.63 -26.32 -0.44
C LEU A 137 -19.54 -26.22 -1.49
N GLU A 138 -19.69 -26.97 -2.57
CA GLU A 138 -18.64 -27.16 -3.55
C GLU A 138 -19.17 -26.97 -4.98
N ILE A 139 -18.39 -26.28 -5.80
CA ILE A 139 -18.70 -26.11 -7.22
C ILE A 139 -17.47 -26.32 -8.10
N GLY A 140 -17.64 -26.77 -9.34
CA GLY A 140 -16.53 -26.90 -10.30
C GLY A 140 -15.87 -25.56 -10.64
N GLY A 141 -14.63 -25.60 -11.16
CA GLY A 141 -13.77 -24.42 -11.30
C GLY A 141 -14.22 -23.32 -12.26
N SER A 142 -15.22 -23.61 -13.10
CA SER A 142 -15.89 -22.61 -13.96
C SER A 142 -17.32 -22.29 -13.51
N GLY A 143 -17.78 -22.86 -12.41
CA GLY A 143 -19.17 -22.75 -11.98
C GLY A 143 -19.52 -21.42 -11.31
N LEU A 144 -20.83 -21.22 -11.15
CA LEU A 144 -21.42 -20.10 -10.40
C LEU A 144 -22.17 -20.62 -9.16
N MET A 145 -21.71 -20.20 -7.98
CA MET A 145 -22.41 -20.45 -6.73
C MET A 145 -23.15 -19.20 -6.27
N GLN A 146 -24.44 -19.32 -5.98
CA GLN A 146 -25.26 -18.23 -5.43
C GLN A 146 -26.00 -18.71 -4.18
N LEU A 147 -25.73 -18.04 -3.06
CA LEU A 147 -26.39 -18.26 -1.78
C LEU A 147 -27.24 -17.04 -1.46
N SER A 148 -28.56 -17.24 -1.33
CA SER A 148 -29.51 -16.15 -1.09
C SER A 148 -30.50 -16.48 0.02
N GLY A 149 -30.80 -15.50 0.88
CA GLY A 149 -31.78 -15.71 1.94
C GLY A 149 -32.01 -14.55 2.89
N ASN A 150 -32.87 -14.75 3.88
CA ASN A 150 -33.06 -13.76 4.95
C ASN A 150 -32.02 -13.94 6.06
N SER A 151 -31.78 -15.17 6.52
CA SER A 151 -30.75 -15.50 7.51
C SER A 151 -29.83 -16.58 6.94
N LEU A 152 -28.55 -16.25 6.78
CA LEU A 152 -27.50 -17.18 6.37
C LEU A 152 -26.52 -17.38 7.54
N ASP A 153 -26.52 -18.59 8.10
CA ASP A 153 -25.51 -19.01 9.07
C ASP A 153 -24.49 -19.91 8.35
N LEU A 154 -23.37 -19.30 7.95
CA LEU A 154 -22.25 -19.98 7.29
C LEU A 154 -21.10 -20.24 8.27
N ALA A 155 -21.28 -19.92 9.55
CA ALA A 155 -20.21 -19.97 10.52
C ALA A 155 -19.63 -21.38 10.63
N ARG A 156 -18.29 -21.46 10.50
CA ARG A 156 -17.50 -22.70 10.47
C ARG A 156 -17.77 -23.62 9.28
N GLY A 157 -18.53 -23.18 8.28
CA GLY A 157 -18.74 -23.88 7.02
C GLY A 157 -17.61 -23.65 6.01
N GLY A 158 -17.52 -24.55 5.04
CA GLY A 158 -16.64 -24.42 3.88
C GLY A 158 -17.41 -24.08 2.61
N ILE A 159 -16.88 -23.13 1.82
CA ILE A 159 -17.43 -22.71 0.53
C ILE A 159 -16.29 -22.73 -0.48
N LEU A 160 -16.39 -23.63 -1.45
CA LEU A 160 -15.27 -23.96 -2.33
C LEU A 160 -15.69 -23.93 -3.79
N VAL A 161 -15.00 -23.12 -4.59
CA VAL A 161 -14.82 -23.40 -6.02
C VAL A 161 -13.62 -24.33 -6.13
N ASP A 162 -13.85 -25.57 -6.54
CA ASP A 162 -12.78 -26.53 -6.79
C ASP A 162 -11.96 -26.00 -7.98
N PRO A 163 -10.64 -25.81 -7.84
CA PRO A 163 -9.79 -25.48 -8.97
C PRO A 163 -10.03 -26.47 -10.12
N VAL A 164 -9.93 -25.98 -11.37
CA VAL A 164 -10.02 -26.85 -12.54
C VAL A 164 -8.86 -27.85 -12.48
N ASN A 165 -9.17 -29.04 -11.96
CA ASN A 165 -8.20 -30.05 -11.56
C ASN A 165 -7.47 -30.61 -12.79
N GLY A 166 -6.18 -30.33 -12.91
CA GLY A 166 -5.31 -31.02 -13.87
C GLY A 166 -4.72 -32.33 -13.36
N GLY A 167 -4.91 -32.66 -12.07
CA GLY A 167 -4.12 -33.71 -11.40
C GLY A 167 -4.74 -35.09 -11.25
N GLY A 168 -5.99 -35.34 -11.67
CA GLY A 168 -6.68 -36.61 -11.38
C GLY A 168 -7.66 -37.11 -12.44
N ALA A 169 -8.28 -36.21 -13.19
CA ALA A 169 -9.03 -36.56 -14.39
C ALA A 169 -8.07 -36.56 -15.58
N CYS A 170 -8.06 -37.64 -16.34
CA CYS A 170 -7.43 -37.68 -17.65
C CYS A 170 -8.53 -37.73 -18.71
N VAL A 171 -8.22 -37.23 -19.90
CA VAL A 171 -9.15 -37.36 -21.02
C VAL A 171 -8.84 -38.69 -21.72
N PRO A 172 -9.81 -39.63 -21.80
CA PRO A 172 -9.64 -40.85 -22.56
C PRO A 172 -9.42 -40.52 -24.03
N GLU A 173 -8.47 -41.22 -24.63
CA GLU A 173 -8.06 -41.04 -26.01
C GLU A 173 -9.27 -41.00 -26.97
N PRO A 174 -10.31 -41.87 -26.89
CA PRO A 174 -11.47 -41.81 -27.79
C PRO A 174 -12.34 -40.56 -27.68
N ILE A 175 -12.37 -39.87 -26.52
CA ILE A 175 -13.21 -38.68 -26.27
C ILE A 175 -12.56 -37.41 -26.83
N PHE A 176 -11.25 -37.42 -27.08
CA PHE A 176 -10.60 -36.42 -27.92
C PHE A 176 -11.15 -36.42 -29.37
N PHE A 177 -11.88 -37.47 -29.79
CA PHE A 177 -12.12 -37.75 -31.20
C PHE A 177 -13.59 -37.91 -31.62
N THR A 178 -14.57 -37.84 -30.72
CA THR A 178 -16.00 -38.03 -31.10
C THR A 178 -17.03 -37.16 -30.36
N PRO A 179 -16.89 -35.82 -30.38
CA PRO A 179 -18.05 -34.94 -30.55
C PRO A 179 -18.34 -34.71 -32.05
N PRO A 180 -19.57 -34.39 -32.48
CA PRO A 180 -20.03 -34.57 -33.87
C PRO A 180 -19.41 -33.68 -34.96
N GLU A 181 -18.39 -32.86 -34.69
CA GLU A 181 -18.04 -31.71 -35.56
C GLU A 181 -16.53 -31.45 -35.80
N TRP A 182 -15.63 -32.37 -35.40
CA TRP A 182 -14.20 -32.21 -35.67
C TRP A 182 -13.88 -32.52 -37.14
N THR A 183 -13.30 -31.55 -37.84
CA THR A 183 -12.67 -31.75 -39.16
C THR A 183 -11.16 -31.53 -39.00
N PRO A 184 -10.29 -32.00 -39.92
CA PRO A 184 -8.83 -31.82 -39.86
C PRO A 184 -8.32 -30.36 -39.78
N THR A 185 -9.22 -29.38 -39.76
CA THR A 185 -8.94 -27.94 -39.82
C THR A 185 -9.28 -27.18 -38.53
N ASN A 186 -9.83 -27.82 -37.50
CA ASN A 186 -10.32 -27.13 -36.30
C ASN A 186 -10.18 -27.93 -35.00
N PHE A 187 -10.24 -27.20 -33.87
CA PHE A 187 -10.32 -27.76 -32.53
C PHE A 187 -11.22 -26.94 -31.60
N PHE A 188 -11.66 -27.56 -30.50
CA PHE A 188 -12.23 -26.91 -29.33
C PHE A 188 -11.27 -27.10 -28.13
N PRO A 189 -10.95 -26.06 -27.35
CA PRO A 189 -10.23 -26.22 -26.09
C PRO A 189 -11.05 -27.07 -25.11
N ILE A 190 -10.42 -28.03 -24.40
CA ILE A 190 -11.17 -28.94 -23.50
C ILE A 190 -11.51 -28.21 -22.20
N SER A 191 -10.54 -27.53 -21.60
CA SER A 191 -10.78 -26.75 -20.39
C SER A 191 -11.35 -25.36 -20.64
N GLY A 192 -11.14 -24.79 -21.83
CA GLY A 192 -11.48 -23.39 -22.12
C GLY A 192 -10.57 -22.36 -21.41
N LEU A 193 -9.53 -22.80 -20.69
CA LEU A 193 -8.63 -21.94 -19.90
C LEU A 193 -7.34 -21.56 -20.64
N VAL A 194 -7.05 -22.20 -21.77
CA VAL A 194 -5.84 -21.96 -22.58
C VAL A 194 -6.22 -21.09 -23.78
N PHE A 195 -5.57 -19.93 -23.88
CA PHE A 195 -5.75 -18.99 -24.98
C PHE A 195 -4.55 -19.03 -25.93
N ASP A 196 -4.80 -18.97 -27.24
CA ASP A 196 -3.76 -18.98 -28.27
C ASP A 196 -3.29 -17.55 -28.55
N GLU A 197 -2.03 -17.24 -28.28
CA GLU A 197 -1.46 -15.89 -28.46
C GLU A 197 -0.74 -15.75 -29.80
N TYR A 198 0.21 -16.63 -30.10
CA TYR A 198 0.82 -16.77 -31.43
C TYR A 198 1.03 -18.23 -31.81
N TRP A 199 1.09 -18.49 -33.12
CA TRP A 199 1.27 -19.82 -33.69
C TRP A 199 2.07 -19.78 -34.99
N GLY A 200 2.83 -20.82 -35.28
CA GLY A 200 3.53 -20.96 -36.56
C GLY A 200 4.00 -22.39 -36.77
N GLU A 201 3.98 -22.84 -38.00
CA GLU A 201 4.44 -24.18 -38.37
C GLU A 201 4.97 -24.15 -39.80
N GLY A 202 6.05 -24.87 -40.06
CA GLY A 202 6.65 -24.90 -41.39
C GLY A 202 8.00 -25.58 -41.43
N ALA A 203 8.77 -25.26 -42.46
CA ALA A 203 10.13 -25.76 -42.64
C ALA A 203 11.14 -24.62 -42.73
N VAL A 204 12.33 -24.84 -42.19
CA VAL A 204 13.49 -23.94 -42.26
C VAL A 204 14.65 -24.69 -42.89
N THR A 205 15.28 -24.10 -43.92
CA THR A 205 16.36 -24.76 -44.67
C THR A 205 17.77 -24.41 -44.16
N ASN A 206 17.88 -23.42 -43.27
CA ASN A 206 19.15 -22.87 -42.78
C ASN A 206 19.24 -22.90 -41.24
N LEU A 207 18.86 -24.02 -40.61
CA LEU A 207 18.89 -24.18 -39.16
C LEU A 207 20.27 -24.63 -38.69
N ALA A 208 20.98 -23.79 -37.95
CA ALA A 208 22.26 -24.14 -37.34
C ALA A 208 22.03 -24.98 -36.06
N SER A 209 22.09 -26.31 -36.17
CA SER A 209 21.72 -27.22 -35.08
C SER A 209 22.66 -27.11 -33.86
N ASP A 210 23.90 -26.69 -34.09
CA ASP A 210 24.89 -26.43 -33.03
C ASP A 210 24.60 -25.16 -32.21
N GLN A 211 23.72 -24.29 -32.69
CA GLN A 211 23.35 -23.04 -32.02
C GLN A 211 22.11 -23.17 -31.13
N ILE A 212 21.39 -24.31 -31.23
CA ILE A 212 20.19 -24.58 -30.42
C ILE A 212 20.58 -24.82 -28.97
N VAL A 213 21.65 -25.58 -28.73
CA VAL A 213 22.15 -25.89 -27.39
C VAL A 213 23.63 -25.57 -27.30
N GLN A 214 24.01 -24.71 -26.36
CA GLN A 214 25.37 -24.25 -26.16
C GLN A 214 25.82 -24.46 -24.72
N GLN A 215 27.02 -24.99 -24.53
CA GLN A 215 27.67 -25.00 -23.23
C GLN A 215 28.42 -23.67 -23.03
N ARG A 216 28.04 -22.87 -22.02
CA ARG A 216 28.71 -21.62 -21.66
C ARG A 216 29.23 -21.72 -20.23
N GLY A 217 30.51 -22.08 -20.09
CA GLY A 217 31.10 -22.41 -18.79
C GLY A 217 30.42 -23.63 -18.17
N ALA A 218 29.96 -23.52 -16.92
CA ALA A 218 29.22 -24.59 -16.25
C ALA A 218 27.73 -24.67 -16.65
N SER A 219 27.19 -23.64 -17.31
CA SER A 219 25.77 -23.54 -17.64
C SER A 219 25.47 -23.99 -19.07
N LEU A 220 24.40 -24.76 -19.22
CA LEU A 220 23.80 -25.07 -20.51
C LEU A 220 22.86 -23.94 -20.91
N VAL A 221 22.93 -23.46 -22.15
CA VAL A 221 22.04 -22.44 -22.70
C VAL A 221 21.32 -23.02 -23.90
N VAL A 222 19.99 -22.94 -23.90
CA VAL A 222 19.15 -23.42 -25.01
C VAL A 222 18.31 -22.29 -25.58
N GLN A 223 18.22 -22.21 -26.90
CA GLN A 223 17.41 -21.22 -27.60
C GLN A 223 16.92 -21.79 -28.93
N SER A 224 15.72 -21.41 -29.36
CA SER A 224 15.27 -21.72 -30.71
C SER A 224 15.99 -20.83 -31.73
N PRO A 225 16.08 -21.25 -33.00
CA PRO A 225 16.32 -20.32 -34.09
C PRO A 225 15.18 -19.32 -34.23
N GLY A 226 15.44 -18.23 -34.94
CA GLY A 226 14.38 -17.33 -35.41
C GLY A 226 13.45 -18.07 -36.35
N HIS A 227 12.15 -18.09 -36.05
CA HIS A 227 11.14 -18.80 -36.83
C HIS A 227 9.89 -17.97 -37.03
N ALA A 228 9.20 -18.16 -38.16
CA ALA A 228 8.03 -17.38 -38.50
C ALA A 228 6.81 -17.87 -37.71
N VAL A 229 6.08 -16.92 -37.13
CA VAL A 229 4.80 -17.11 -36.45
C VAL A 229 3.82 -16.04 -36.92
N THR A 230 2.55 -16.28 -36.68
CA THR A 230 1.46 -15.32 -36.86
C THR A 230 0.62 -15.27 -35.60
N ASN A 231 -0.12 -14.19 -35.45
CA ASN A 231 -1.12 -14.02 -34.41
C ASN A 231 -2.33 -13.26 -34.98
N ARG A 232 -3.24 -12.82 -34.11
CA ARG A 232 -4.42 -12.02 -34.48
C ARG A 232 -4.09 -10.68 -35.14
N PHE A 233 -2.90 -10.13 -34.90
CA PHE A 233 -2.49 -8.78 -35.33
C PHE A 233 -1.52 -8.78 -36.53
N GLY A 234 -0.95 -9.93 -36.90
CA GLY A 234 -0.06 -10.08 -38.05
C GLY A 234 1.00 -11.18 -37.88
N GLY A 235 1.92 -11.27 -38.85
CA GLY A 235 3.03 -12.21 -38.85
C GLY A 235 4.37 -11.58 -38.50
N GLY A 236 5.29 -12.38 -37.94
CA GLY A 236 6.64 -11.97 -37.56
C GLY A 236 7.58 -13.16 -37.32
N ALA A 237 8.82 -12.88 -36.94
CA ALA A 237 9.77 -13.92 -36.52
C ALA A 237 10.05 -13.81 -35.02
N VAL A 238 10.02 -14.92 -34.30
CA VAL A 238 10.25 -14.99 -32.84
C VAL A 238 11.35 -15.98 -32.50
N VAL A 239 11.86 -15.89 -31.27
CA VAL A 239 12.83 -16.81 -30.67
C VAL A 239 12.32 -17.21 -29.30
N VAL A 240 12.38 -18.50 -28.98
CA VAL A 240 12.10 -19.04 -27.64
C VAL A 240 13.42 -19.23 -26.89
N GLY A 241 13.55 -18.60 -25.73
CA GLY A 241 14.79 -18.51 -24.97
C GLY A 241 15.55 -17.19 -25.21
N PRO A 242 16.85 -17.10 -24.85
CA PRO A 242 17.69 -18.16 -24.30
C PRO A 242 17.27 -18.56 -22.88
N ILE A 243 17.25 -19.86 -22.60
CA ILE A 243 17.03 -20.42 -21.26
C ILE A 243 18.40 -20.88 -20.72
N ALA A 244 18.80 -20.34 -19.57
CA ALA A 244 20.01 -20.76 -18.88
C ALA A 244 19.70 -21.88 -17.87
N SER A 245 20.52 -22.92 -17.87
CA SER A 245 20.39 -24.10 -17.01
C SER A 245 18.99 -24.74 -17.02
N PRO A 246 18.44 -25.10 -18.19
CA PRO A 246 17.13 -25.75 -18.28
C PRO A 246 17.12 -27.12 -17.60
N SER A 247 15.94 -27.56 -17.16
CA SER A 247 15.68 -28.98 -16.91
C SER A 247 15.69 -29.72 -18.24
N VAL A 248 16.47 -30.81 -18.33
CA VAL A 248 16.68 -31.54 -19.59
C VAL A 248 16.21 -32.98 -19.46
N PHE A 249 15.42 -33.44 -20.42
CA PHE A 249 14.89 -34.80 -20.48
C PHE A 249 15.19 -35.39 -21.86
N VAL A 250 15.70 -36.62 -21.90
CA VAL A 250 16.19 -37.22 -23.15
C VAL A 250 15.67 -38.63 -23.34
N ARG A 251 15.20 -38.90 -24.55
CA ARG A 251 14.89 -40.24 -25.01
C ARG A 251 15.65 -40.56 -26.29
N THR A 252 16.40 -41.66 -26.28
CA THR A 252 17.05 -42.20 -27.47
C THR A 252 16.51 -43.57 -27.82
N ASN A 253 16.48 -43.89 -29.11
CA ASN A 253 16.05 -45.20 -29.62
C ASN A 253 16.87 -45.56 -30.86
N ALA A 254 17.37 -46.79 -30.96
CA ALA A 254 18.07 -47.27 -32.15
C ALA A 254 17.17 -48.27 -32.88
N LEU A 255 16.64 -47.87 -34.03
CA LEU A 255 15.79 -48.73 -34.87
C LEU A 255 16.60 -49.80 -35.60
N SER A 256 17.86 -49.49 -35.89
CA SER A 256 18.86 -50.39 -36.43
C SER A 256 20.26 -49.90 -35.99
N PRO A 257 21.34 -50.67 -36.23
CA PRO A 257 22.71 -50.19 -36.01
C PRO A 257 23.08 -48.92 -36.80
N THR A 258 22.26 -48.51 -37.77
CA THR A 258 22.48 -47.36 -38.66
C THR A 258 21.38 -46.29 -38.59
N ASN A 259 20.37 -46.44 -37.72
CA ASN A 259 19.29 -45.46 -37.58
C ASN A 259 19.01 -45.18 -36.09
N LEU A 260 19.38 -43.95 -35.67
CA LEU A 260 19.29 -43.46 -34.31
C LEU A 260 18.26 -42.33 -34.21
N ILE A 261 17.43 -42.40 -33.19
CA ILE A 261 16.47 -41.37 -32.81
C ILE A 261 16.95 -40.70 -31.52
N VAL A 262 16.92 -39.38 -31.52
CA VAL A 262 17.20 -38.54 -30.35
C VAL A 262 16.03 -37.58 -30.16
N GLN A 263 15.39 -37.62 -28.99
CA GLN A 263 14.39 -36.67 -28.55
C GLN A 263 14.89 -35.98 -27.30
N ALA A 264 15.03 -34.65 -27.34
CA ALA A 264 15.45 -33.85 -26.20
C ALA A 264 14.43 -32.77 -25.88
N VAL A 265 14.03 -32.66 -24.62
CA VAL A 265 13.10 -31.66 -24.15
C VAL A 265 13.79 -30.78 -23.10
N PHE A 266 13.71 -29.47 -23.31
CA PHE A 266 14.28 -28.46 -22.43
C PHE A 266 13.16 -27.61 -21.85
N VAL A 267 13.11 -27.50 -20.52
CA VAL A 267 12.10 -26.72 -19.80
C VAL A 267 12.79 -25.74 -18.87
N GLY A 268 12.40 -24.46 -18.90
CA GLY A 268 12.95 -23.46 -17.98
C GLY A 268 12.40 -22.05 -18.20
N SER A 269 13.19 -21.04 -17.79
CA SER A 269 12.83 -19.62 -17.84
C SER A 269 13.99 -18.79 -18.40
N SER A 270 13.68 -17.75 -19.19
CA SER A 270 14.67 -16.91 -19.86
C SER A 270 15.23 -15.76 -19.02
N LEU A 271 14.65 -15.44 -17.84
CA LEU A 271 14.99 -14.21 -17.11
C LEU A 271 15.38 -14.39 -15.64
N LEU A 272 14.80 -15.35 -14.88
CA LEU A 272 15.02 -15.43 -13.42
C LEU A 272 14.99 -16.87 -12.84
N GLY A 273 15.18 -17.89 -13.68
CA GLY A 273 14.88 -19.27 -13.28
C GLY A 273 13.37 -19.51 -13.21
N LEU A 274 12.96 -20.77 -13.19
CA LEU A 274 11.54 -21.12 -13.04
C LEU A 274 11.12 -20.85 -11.58
N ASP A 275 9.87 -20.42 -11.37
CA ASP A 275 9.29 -20.33 -10.03
C ASP A 275 9.51 -21.65 -9.27
N THR A 276 10.08 -21.58 -8.07
CA THR A 276 10.50 -22.75 -7.29
C THR A 276 9.34 -23.64 -6.85
N ASN A 277 8.11 -23.13 -6.91
CA ASN A 277 6.89 -23.88 -6.64
C ASN A 277 6.41 -24.69 -7.86
N ILE A 278 7.06 -24.57 -9.02
CA ILE A 278 6.75 -25.32 -10.23
C ILE A 278 7.68 -26.53 -10.34
N GLN A 279 7.08 -27.71 -10.31
CA GLN A 279 7.71 -28.98 -10.62
C GLN A 279 7.55 -29.28 -12.12
N THR A 280 8.58 -29.85 -12.73
CA THR A 280 8.55 -30.22 -14.15
C THR A 280 8.84 -31.71 -14.31
N GLN A 281 8.06 -32.38 -15.17
CA GLN A 281 8.39 -33.73 -15.62
C GLN A 281 8.09 -33.88 -17.11
N VAL A 282 8.83 -34.76 -17.78
CA VAL A 282 8.59 -35.11 -19.18
C VAL A 282 8.51 -36.62 -19.31
N LYS A 283 7.46 -37.08 -19.98
CA LYS A 283 7.27 -38.49 -20.35
C LYS A 283 6.96 -38.60 -21.84
N TRP A 284 7.09 -39.80 -22.36
CA TRP A 284 6.81 -40.11 -23.76
C TRP A 284 5.69 -41.14 -23.87
N ILE A 285 4.73 -40.89 -24.75
CA ILE A 285 3.62 -41.80 -25.07
C ILE A 285 3.69 -42.23 -26.53
N ASN A 286 3.05 -43.36 -26.87
CA ASN A 286 2.91 -43.75 -28.28
C ASN A 286 2.01 -42.74 -29.00
N ASN A 287 2.25 -42.50 -30.29
CA ASN A 287 1.38 -41.63 -31.07
C ASN A 287 0.11 -42.37 -31.46
N GLU A 288 -0.99 -42.07 -30.76
CA GLU A 288 -2.33 -42.64 -31.00
C GLU A 288 -3.33 -41.58 -31.51
N PHE A 289 -2.83 -40.43 -32.01
CA PHE A 289 -3.59 -39.20 -32.28
C PHE A 289 -3.15 -38.52 -33.61
N PRO A 290 -4.04 -38.02 -34.49
CA PRO A 290 -5.34 -38.52 -34.96
C PRO A 290 -5.24 -39.39 -36.23
N GLU A 291 -4.05 -39.86 -36.63
CA GLU A 291 -3.89 -40.77 -37.77
C GLU A 291 -3.55 -42.20 -37.31
N ASN A 292 -4.30 -43.14 -37.90
CA ASN A 292 -4.24 -44.58 -37.66
C ASN A 292 -2.82 -45.14 -37.62
N VAL A 293 -2.50 -45.86 -36.54
CA VAL A 293 -1.24 -46.57 -36.30
C VAL A 293 -0.06 -45.59 -36.22
N PRO A 294 0.79 -45.65 -35.17
CA PRO A 294 2.01 -44.85 -35.16
C PRO A 294 2.69 -45.00 -36.52
N ALA A 295 3.08 -43.89 -37.18
CA ALA A 295 4.06 -44.01 -38.24
C ALA A 295 5.17 -44.88 -37.64
N ASN A 296 5.51 -46.01 -38.28
CA ASN A 296 6.51 -46.94 -37.75
C ASN A 296 7.92 -46.32 -37.93
N ASN A 297 8.09 -45.13 -37.37
CA ASN A 297 9.20 -44.21 -37.50
C ASN A 297 10.03 -44.17 -36.21
N GLY A 298 9.62 -44.91 -35.17
CA GLY A 298 10.35 -45.08 -33.91
C GLY A 298 10.27 -43.94 -32.90
N PHE A 299 9.60 -42.83 -33.23
CA PHE A 299 9.41 -41.68 -32.34
C PHE A 299 8.24 -41.90 -31.38
N ARG A 300 8.28 -41.19 -30.25
CA ARG A 300 7.17 -41.10 -29.29
C ARG A 300 6.79 -39.64 -29.04
N THR A 301 5.52 -39.39 -28.77
CA THR A 301 5.02 -38.04 -28.47
C THR A 301 5.53 -37.61 -27.10
N ALA A 302 6.19 -36.45 -27.02
CA ALA A 302 6.68 -35.91 -25.76
C ALA A 302 5.54 -35.18 -25.03
N VAL A 303 5.43 -35.40 -23.72
CA VAL A 303 4.43 -34.77 -22.85
C VAL A 303 5.17 -34.09 -21.70
N VAL A 304 5.11 -32.76 -21.66
CA VAL A 304 5.65 -31.93 -20.57
C VAL A 304 4.54 -31.64 -19.58
N GLU A 305 4.77 -31.90 -18.30
CA GLU A 305 3.92 -31.44 -17.20
C GLU A 305 4.65 -30.31 -16.46
N LEU A 306 3.97 -29.18 -16.33
CA LEU A 306 4.29 -28.13 -15.36
C LEU A 306 3.27 -28.24 -14.23
N LYS A 307 3.72 -28.53 -13.01
CA LYS A 307 2.83 -28.82 -11.87
C LYS A 307 3.16 -27.94 -10.69
N SER A 308 2.13 -27.42 -10.01
CA SER A 308 2.29 -26.81 -8.69
C SER A 308 1.30 -27.40 -7.70
N VAL A 309 1.74 -27.59 -6.45
CA VAL A 309 0.92 -28.20 -5.39
C VAL A 309 0.78 -27.24 -4.23
N PHE A 310 -0.45 -26.92 -3.89
CA PHE A 310 -0.83 -25.98 -2.85
C PHE A 310 -1.73 -26.64 -1.82
N LYS A 311 -1.98 -25.96 -0.71
CA LYS A 311 -2.94 -26.42 0.29
C LYS A 311 -4.25 -25.66 0.10
N ASN A 312 -5.37 -26.37 -0.06
CA ASN A 312 -6.69 -25.79 -0.10
C ASN A 312 -6.98 -25.07 1.23
N THR A 313 -7.32 -23.79 1.14
CA THR A 313 -7.61 -22.94 2.31
C THR A 313 -8.89 -23.33 3.03
N VAL A 314 -9.83 -23.99 2.34
CA VAL A 314 -11.11 -24.49 2.85
C VAL A 314 -10.97 -25.88 3.46
N THR A 315 -10.50 -26.85 2.68
CA THR A 315 -10.50 -28.28 3.07
C THR A 315 -9.20 -28.74 3.71
N GLY A 316 -8.11 -27.98 3.55
CA GLY A 316 -6.77 -28.38 3.98
C GLY A 316 -6.10 -29.46 3.13
N GLN A 317 -6.80 -29.99 2.11
CA GLN A 317 -6.29 -30.98 1.17
C GLN A 317 -5.36 -30.36 0.12
N PRO A 318 -4.46 -31.13 -0.50
CA PRO A 318 -3.62 -30.60 -1.57
C PRO A 318 -4.45 -30.28 -2.83
N ILE A 319 -4.22 -29.10 -3.40
CA ILE A 319 -4.65 -28.71 -4.74
C ILE A 319 -3.48 -28.89 -5.67
N THR A 320 -3.70 -29.55 -6.81
CA THR A 320 -2.68 -29.73 -7.84
C THR A 320 -3.10 -28.98 -9.10
N TYR A 321 -2.38 -27.91 -9.42
CA TYR A 321 -2.48 -27.28 -10.74
C TYR A 321 -1.47 -27.94 -11.67
N GLY A 322 -1.90 -28.21 -12.90
CA GLY A 322 -1.09 -28.84 -13.93
C GLY A 322 -1.34 -28.18 -15.28
N LEU A 323 -0.28 -27.99 -16.08
CA LEU A 323 -0.34 -27.67 -17.49
C LEU A 323 0.40 -28.76 -18.26
N TYR A 324 -0.27 -29.37 -19.23
CA TYR A 324 0.27 -30.43 -20.07
C TYR A 324 0.49 -29.93 -21.48
N ILE A 325 1.72 -30.10 -21.98
CA ILE A 325 2.12 -29.72 -23.34
C ILE A 325 2.54 -30.99 -24.06
N LEU A 326 1.79 -31.37 -25.08
CA LEU A 326 2.05 -32.50 -25.95
C LEU A 326 2.66 -31.98 -27.24
N ASP A 327 3.74 -32.63 -27.67
CA ASP A 327 4.44 -32.33 -28.93
C ASP A 327 4.51 -33.57 -29.81
N GLN A 328 3.82 -33.47 -30.95
CA GLN A 328 3.65 -34.49 -31.96
C GLN A 328 4.38 -34.17 -33.26
N LEU A 329 5.21 -33.13 -33.30
CA LEU A 329 5.95 -32.75 -34.52
C LEU A 329 6.71 -33.94 -35.16
N PRO A 330 7.40 -34.82 -34.42
CA PRO A 330 8.11 -35.96 -35.02
C PRO A 330 7.24 -37.21 -35.24
N THR A 331 5.98 -37.20 -34.78
CA THR A 331 5.07 -38.35 -34.84
C THR A 331 3.86 -38.13 -35.76
N SER A 332 3.56 -36.87 -36.12
CA SER A 332 2.53 -36.48 -37.08
C SER A 332 3.08 -36.34 -38.50
N THR A 333 2.24 -36.60 -39.49
CA THR A 333 2.51 -36.52 -40.94
C THR A 333 2.04 -35.19 -41.55
N ASN A 334 1.04 -34.54 -40.94
CA ASN A 334 0.48 -33.27 -41.43
C ASN A 334 0.98 -32.10 -40.59
N LEU A 335 1.54 -31.09 -41.27
CA LEU A 335 2.00 -29.84 -40.68
C LEU A 335 1.01 -28.72 -41.09
N THR A 336 0.05 -28.41 -40.23
CA THR A 336 -0.95 -27.37 -40.48
C THR A 336 -1.37 -26.70 -39.19
N SER A 337 -1.68 -25.41 -39.26
CA SER A 337 -2.40 -24.74 -38.17
C SER A 337 -3.87 -25.13 -38.21
N ILE A 338 -4.45 -25.39 -37.04
CA ILE A 338 -5.86 -25.73 -36.84
C ILE A 338 -6.58 -24.58 -36.13
N THR A 339 -7.79 -24.26 -36.56
CA THR A 339 -8.55 -23.10 -36.07
C THR A 339 -9.30 -23.43 -34.79
N ASN A 340 -9.16 -22.56 -33.78
CA ASN A 340 -9.94 -22.62 -32.55
C ASN A 340 -11.40 -22.22 -32.84
N ARG A 341 -12.35 -23.14 -32.64
CA ARG A 341 -13.77 -22.90 -32.94
C ARG A 341 -14.49 -22.09 -31.86
N THR A 342 -13.91 -21.95 -30.67
CA THR A 342 -14.45 -21.09 -29.61
C THR A 342 -14.26 -19.62 -29.96
N THR A 343 -13.12 -19.26 -30.55
CA THR A 343 -12.81 -17.87 -30.95
C THR A 343 -13.13 -17.59 -32.42
N GLY A 344 -13.08 -18.63 -33.27
CA GLY A 344 -13.27 -18.54 -34.72
C GLY A 344 -12.13 -17.87 -35.50
N VAL A 345 -11.10 -17.36 -34.81
CA VAL A 345 -10.01 -16.57 -35.42
C VAL A 345 -8.61 -16.95 -34.96
N THR A 346 -8.47 -17.52 -33.76
CA THR A 346 -7.16 -17.97 -33.25
C THR A 346 -6.85 -19.37 -33.75
N GLN A 347 -5.57 -19.74 -33.81
CA GLN A 347 -5.15 -21.06 -34.26
C GLN A 347 -4.00 -21.60 -33.41
N ARG A 348 -3.75 -22.89 -33.53
CA ARG A 348 -2.62 -23.59 -32.91
C ARG A 348 -1.98 -24.51 -33.95
N PRO A 349 -0.66 -24.75 -33.92
CA PRO A 349 -0.04 -25.79 -34.74
C PRO A 349 -0.65 -27.16 -34.40
N MET A 350 -0.95 -27.99 -35.41
CA MET A 350 -1.51 -29.33 -35.19
C MET A 350 -0.54 -30.21 -34.38
N ALA A 351 0.77 -29.94 -34.48
CA ALA A 351 1.79 -30.62 -33.70
C ALA A 351 1.67 -30.41 -32.18
N TYR A 352 0.97 -29.36 -31.72
CA TYR A 352 0.82 -29.08 -30.30
C TYR A 352 -0.58 -29.42 -29.78
N TYR A 353 -0.60 -29.91 -28.55
CA TYR A 353 -1.79 -29.90 -27.71
C TYR A 353 -1.41 -29.36 -26.32
N VAL A 354 -2.14 -28.36 -25.85
CA VAL A 354 -1.88 -27.67 -24.57
C VAL A 354 -3.17 -27.55 -23.80
N ASP A 355 -3.25 -28.17 -22.63
CA ASP A 355 -4.42 -28.12 -21.76
C ASP A 355 -4.03 -28.46 -20.31
N VAL A 356 -4.92 -28.20 -19.37
CA VAL A 356 -4.75 -28.59 -17.96
C VAL A 356 -5.04 -30.07 -17.73
N TYR A 357 -5.65 -30.77 -18.70
CA TYR A 357 -5.88 -32.21 -18.63
C TYR A 357 -4.82 -33.02 -19.38
N PRO A 358 -4.22 -34.06 -18.75
CA PRO A 358 -3.33 -34.98 -19.45
C PRO A 358 -4.11 -36.04 -20.25
N PRO A 359 -3.49 -36.64 -21.28
CA PRO A 359 -4.01 -37.87 -21.88
C PRO A 359 -3.91 -39.02 -20.87
N CYS A 360 -4.86 -39.96 -20.86
CA CYS A 360 -4.85 -41.06 -19.89
C CYS A 360 -3.60 -41.94 -19.98
N THR A 361 -3.05 -42.14 -21.17
CA THR A 361 -1.77 -42.80 -21.41
C THR A 361 -0.58 -42.14 -20.72
N PHE A 362 -0.63 -40.83 -20.43
CA PHE A 362 0.40 -40.15 -19.61
C PHE A 362 0.51 -40.77 -18.20
N LEU A 363 -0.63 -41.21 -17.66
CA LEU A 363 -0.72 -41.80 -16.33
C LEU A 363 -0.49 -43.32 -16.34
N THR A 364 -0.92 -44.03 -17.40
CA THR A 364 -0.97 -45.50 -17.40
C THR A 364 0.13 -46.19 -18.19
N ALA A 365 0.66 -45.56 -19.26
CA ALA A 365 1.51 -46.23 -20.24
C ALA A 365 2.73 -45.41 -20.69
N ALA A 366 2.91 -44.20 -20.15
CA ALA A 366 4.01 -43.34 -20.50
C ALA A 366 5.35 -43.86 -19.98
N VAL A 367 6.39 -43.60 -20.75
CA VAL A 367 7.77 -44.03 -20.45
C VAL A 367 8.65 -42.81 -20.18
N SER A 368 9.55 -42.94 -19.21
CA SER A 368 10.43 -41.86 -18.77
C SER A 368 11.66 -41.68 -19.66
N THR A 369 12.48 -40.69 -19.32
CA THR A 369 13.85 -40.48 -19.84
C THR A 369 14.66 -41.79 -19.78
N ASN A 370 15.47 -42.07 -20.80
CA ASN A 370 16.30 -43.29 -20.85
C ASN A 370 17.79 -43.03 -21.12
N ALA A 371 18.19 -41.77 -21.26
CA ALA A 371 19.59 -41.38 -21.49
C ALA A 371 19.92 -40.07 -20.75
N PRO A 372 21.18 -39.88 -20.32
CA PRO A 372 21.66 -38.57 -19.87
C PRO A 372 21.84 -37.62 -21.08
N PHE A 373 21.65 -36.32 -20.86
CA PHE A 373 21.89 -35.33 -21.90
C PHE A 373 23.38 -35.04 -22.07
N THR A 374 23.85 -35.02 -23.32
CA THR A 374 25.12 -34.41 -23.72
C THR A 374 24.89 -33.54 -24.97
N PRO A 375 25.55 -32.38 -25.13
CA PRO A 375 25.38 -31.54 -26.32
C PRO A 375 25.65 -32.27 -27.65
N SER A 376 26.50 -33.30 -27.61
CA SER A 376 26.81 -34.17 -28.75
C SER A 376 25.62 -34.99 -29.28
N LEU A 377 24.52 -35.11 -28.52
CA LEU A 377 23.29 -35.76 -28.97
C LEU A 377 22.53 -34.92 -30.00
N ILE A 378 22.63 -33.59 -29.91
CA ILE A 378 21.96 -32.65 -30.83
C ILE A 378 22.87 -32.31 -32.00
N TYR A 379 24.16 -32.07 -31.72
CA TYR A 379 25.16 -31.82 -32.72
C TYR A 379 26.51 -32.43 -32.34
N ASN A 380 27.01 -33.33 -33.19
CA ASN A 380 28.35 -33.89 -33.11
C ASN A 380 29.20 -33.38 -34.28
N PRO A 381 30.47 -32.99 -34.08
CA PRO A 381 31.39 -32.66 -35.18
C PRO A 381 31.55 -33.74 -36.25
N SER A 382 31.21 -35.01 -35.97
CA SER A 382 31.19 -36.09 -36.95
C SER A 382 29.97 -36.09 -37.87
N PHE A 383 28.97 -35.23 -37.60
CA PHE A 383 27.80 -35.08 -38.46
C PHE A 383 28.14 -34.38 -39.77
N SER A 384 27.49 -34.83 -40.85
CA SER A 384 27.68 -34.36 -42.21
C SER A 384 27.39 -32.87 -42.40
N ASN A 385 26.43 -32.34 -41.62
CA ASN A 385 25.94 -30.98 -41.76
C ASN A 385 25.89 -30.28 -40.40
N ARG A 386 26.46 -29.08 -40.32
CA ARG A 386 26.24 -28.14 -39.20
C ARG A 386 24.93 -27.36 -39.35
N VAL A 387 24.54 -27.08 -40.59
CA VAL A 387 23.31 -26.38 -40.95
C VAL A 387 22.40 -27.38 -41.65
N VAL A 388 21.20 -27.59 -41.11
CA VAL A 388 20.25 -28.61 -41.54
C VAL A 388 18.95 -27.98 -42.03
N SER A 389 18.18 -28.76 -42.79
CA SER A 389 16.78 -28.47 -43.03
C SER A 389 15.93 -29.13 -41.94
N ALA A 390 15.03 -28.38 -41.33
CA ALA A 390 14.20 -28.84 -40.23
C ALA A 390 12.75 -28.42 -40.42
N ASN A 391 11.83 -29.26 -39.98
CA ASN A 391 10.46 -28.83 -39.70
C ASN A 391 10.42 -28.18 -38.33
N TYR A 392 9.54 -27.20 -38.14
CA TYR A 392 9.34 -26.55 -36.86
C TYR A 392 7.87 -26.27 -36.57
N ALA A 393 7.55 -26.21 -35.29
CA ALA A 393 6.33 -25.62 -34.75
C ALA A 393 6.70 -24.61 -33.65
N GLY A 394 6.04 -23.46 -33.62
CA GLY A 394 6.19 -22.41 -32.61
C GLY A 394 4.83 -22.00 -32.09
N TYR A 395 4.70 -21.83 -30.78
CA TYR A 395 3.42 -21.54 -30.15
C TYR A 395 3.58 -20.77 -28.83
N GLU A 396 2.67 -19.84 -28.56
CA GLU A 396 2.51 -19.19 -27.27
C GLU A 396 1.08 -19.36 -26.79
N ALA A 397 0.97 -19.78 -25.54
CA ALA A 397 -0.30 -19.94 -24.87
C ALA A 397 -0.33 -19.10 -23.60
N PHE A 398 -1.48 -18.50 -23.33
CA PHE A 398 -1.79 -17.91 -22.04
C PHE A 398 -2.72 -18.83 -21.25
N LEU A 399 -2.25 -19.31 -20.10
CA LEU A 399 -3.06 -20.07 -19.16
C LEU A 399 -3.78 -19.10 -18.21
N ASN A 400 -5.08 -19.01 -18.35
CA ASN A 400 -5.92 -18.11 -17.60
C ASN A 400 -6.64 -18.84 -16.44
N THR A 401 -5.98 -18.96 -15.29
CA THR A 401 -6.63 -19.41 -14.04
C THR A 401 -7.07 -18.25 -13.15
N VAL A 402 -6.90 -17.01 -13.63
CA VAL A 402 -7.26 -15.77 -12.91
C VAL A 402 -7.80 -14.82 -13.96
N ALA A 403 -9.11 -14.59 -13.97
CA ALA A 403 -9.71 -13.60 -14.88
C ALA A 403 -8.89 -12.29 -14.82
N PRO A 404 -8.40 -11.77 -15.97
CA PRO A 404 -7.48 -10.64 -15.97
C PRO A 404 -8.09 -9.43 -15.25
N GLY A 405 -7.34 -8.88 -14.30
CA GLY A 405 -7.71 -7.64 -13.60
C GLY A 405 -7.81 -6.46 -14.57
N GLY A 406 -8.80 -5.60 -14.36
CA GLY A 406 -8.96 -4.33 -15.11
C GLY A 406 -10.31 -4.14 -15.83
N VAL A 407 -11.17 -5.14 -15.89
CA VAL A 407 -12.58 -5.01 -16.30
C VAL A 407 -13.43 -5.68 -15.24
N LEU A 408 -14.39 -4.94 -14.64
CA LEU A 408 -15.28 -5.43 -13.58
C LEU A 408 -15.81 -6.85 -13.94
N PRO A 409 -15.33 -7.90 -13.26
CA PRO A 409 -15.70 -9.27 -13.58
C PRO A 409 -17.06 -9.55 -12.93
N THR A 410 -18.11 -8.92 -13.44
CA THR A 410 -19.49 -9.19 -12.98
C THR A 410 -20.05 -10.50 -13.54
N ASN A 411 -19.34 -11.14 -14.49
CA ASN A 411 -19.78 -12.36 -15.17
C ASN A 411 -18.63 -13.32 -15.55
N THR A 412 -17.64 -13.49 -14.67
CA THR A 412 -16.54 -14.44 -14.88
C THR A 412 -16.87 -15.82 -14.30
N PRO A 413 -16.46 -16.92 -14.96
CA PRO A 413 -16.53 -18.27 -14.41
C PRO A 413 -15.76 -18.42 -13.08
N GLY A 414 -16.18 -19.35 -12.21
CA GLY A 414 -15.51 -19.62 -10.92
C GLY A 414 -15.84 -18.57 -9.84
N ARG A 415 -17.10 -18.16 -9.78
CA ARG A 415 -17.61 -17.03 -8.99
C ARG A 415 -18.54 -17.47 -7.86
N ILE A 416 -18.45 -16.77 -6.73
CA ILE A 416 -19.32 -16.97 -5.56
C ILE A 416 -20.06 -15.66 -5.22
N ASP A 417 -21.38 -15.76 -5.10
CA ASP A 417 -22.27 -14.72 -4.57
C ASP A 417 -22.93 -15.15 -3.26
N ILE A 418 -22.81 -14.29 -2.26
CA ILE A 418 -23.51 -14.46 -0.98
C ILE A 418 -24.33 -13.21 -0.73
N THR A 419 -25.66 -13.36 -0.65
CA THR A 419 -26.58 -12.26 -0.37
C THR A 419 -27.55 -12.66 0.74
N ALA A 420 -27.54 -11.93 1.85
CA ALA A 420 -28.48 -12.19 2.95
C ALA A 420 -28.96 -10.90 3.61
N SER A 421 -30.05 -10.95 4.37
CA SER A 421 -30.40 -9.85 5.29
C SER A 421 -29.55 -9.91 6.57
N ASN A 422 -29.37 -11.11 7.13
CA ASN A 422 -28.54 -11.40 8.29
C ASN A 422 -27.53 -12.48 7.89
N LEU A 423 -26.25 -12.26 8.19
CA LEU A 423 -25.16 -13.14 7.74
C LEU A 423 -24.15 -13.35 8.86
N ASP A 424 -23.90 -14.60 9.24
CA ASP A 424 -22.78 -14.99 10.09
C ASP A 424 -21.69 -15.68 9.25
N LEU A 425 -20.50 -15.07 9.20
CA LEU A 425 -19.30 -15.57 8.55
C LEU A 425 -18.21 -16.03 9.54
N THR A 426 -18.51 -16.09 10.84
CA THR A 426 -17.53 -16.43 11.87
C THR A 426 -16.81 -17.75 11.57
N ARG A 427 -15.48 -17.70 11.41
CA ARG A 427 -14.61 -18.84 11.05
C ARG A 427 -15.01 -19.58 9.77
N THR A 428 -15.67 -18.91 8.83
CA THR A 428 -15.98 -19.44 7.50
C THR A 428 -14.73 -19.46 6.65
N ARG A 429 -14.61 -20.43 5.75
CA ARG A 429 -13.52 -20.48 4.75
C ARG A 429 -14.14 -20.44 3.36
N ILE A 430 -13.74 -19.46 2.57
CA ILE A 430 -14.25 -19.23 1.22
C ILE A 430 -13.08 -19.24 0.25
N ARG A 431 -13.19 -20.02 -0.82
CA ARG A 431 -12.26 -20.00 -1.95
C ARG A 431 -13.00 -19.83 -3.27
N GLY A 432 -12.63 -18.81 -4.05
CA GLY A 432 -13.12 -18.57 -5.40
C GLY A 432 -11.98 -18.47 -6.41
N GLU A 433 -12.14 -19.03 -7.61
CA GLU A 433 -11.11 -18.96 -8.65
C GLU A 433 -11.14 -17.59 -9.38
N SER A 434 -12.28 -16.88 -9.37
CA SER A 434 -12.38 -15.53 -9.97
C SER A 434 -12.79 -14.42 -9.00
N ILE A 435 -14.03 -14.42 -8.50
CA ILE A 435 -14.52 -13.35 -7.62
C ILE A 435 -15.45 -13.88 -6.53
N VAL A 436 -15.31 -13.31 -5.33
CA VAL A 436 -16.22 -13.50 -4.20
C VAL A 436 -16.93 -12.18 -3.92
N THR A 437 -18.27 -12.20 -3.95
CA THR A 437 -19.10 -11.04 -3.62
C THR A 437 -19.97 -11.32 -2.40
N ILE A 438 -19.86 -10.49 -1.37
CA ILE A 438 -20.62 -10.63 -0.12
C ILE A 438 -21.48 -9.39 0.09
N LYS A 439 -22.80 -9.60 0.23
CA LYS A 439 -23.79 -8.54 0.41
C LYS A 439 -24.69 -8.84 1.61
N THR A 440 -24.68 -7.97 2.60
CA THR A 440 -25.60 -8.04 3.74
C THR A 440 -25.81 -6.68 4.40
N PRO A 441 -27.05 -6.26 4.72
CA PRO A 441 -27.28 -5.10 5.56
C PRO A 441 -26.97 -5.38 7.04
N HIS A 442 -26.89 -6.65 7.46
CA HIS A 442 -26.52 -7.05 8.82
C HIS A 442 -25.53 -8.23 8.82
N LEU A 443 -24.25 -7.91 9.01
CA LEU A 443 -23.20 -8.88 9.30
C LEU A 443 -23.17 -9.13 10.81
N GLU A 444 -23.51 -10.34 11.23
CA GLU A 444 -23.53 -10.76 12.63
C GLU A 444 -22.12 -11.01 13.18
N GLY A 445 -21.23 -11.54 12.34
CA GLY A 445 -19.84 -11.77 12.69
C GLY A 445 -18.98 -12.19 11.49
N SER A 446 -17.71 -11.81 11.49
CA SER A 446 -16.71 -12.27 10.52
C SER A 446 -15.47 -12.86 11.16
N SER A 447 -15.38 -12.94 12.50
CA SER A 447 -14.15 -13.25 13.21
C SER A 447 -13.51 -14.56 12.73
N GLY A 448 -12.28 -14.47 12.22
CA GLY A 448 -11.50 -15.60 11.71
C GLY A 448 -11.98 -16.12 10.35
N LEU A 449 -12.73 -15.30 9.61
CA LEU A 449 -13.06 -15.53 8.20
C LEU A 449 -11.77 -15.60 7.38
N LEU A 450 -11.74 -16.48 6.39
CA LEU A 450 -10.67 -16.53 5.40
C LEU A 450 -11.29 -16.54 4.01
N VAL A 451 -10.94 -15.53 3.20
CA VAL A 451 -11.35 -15.43 1.80
C VAL A 451 -10.12 -15.52 0.89
N ASP A 452 -10.11 -16.55 0.04
CA ASP A 452 -9.08 -16.85 -0.97
C ASP A 452 -9.68 -16.65 -2.37
N ALA A 453 -9.60 -15.42 -2.89
CA ALA A 453 -10.06 -15.07 -4.23
C ALA A 453 -9.25 -13.88 -4.79
N PRO A 454 -8.95 -13.84 -6.10
CA PRO A 454 -8.16 -12.75 -6.69
C PRO A 454 -8.92 -11.43 -6.71
N ASN A 455 -10.25 -11.49 -6.75
CA ASN A 455 -11.13 -10.34 -6.67
C ASN A 455 -12.14 -10.53 -5.53
N VAL A 456 -12.32 -9.50 -4.71
CA VAL A 456 -13.30 -9.52 -3.61
C VAL A 456 -14.12 -8.25 -3.62
N ASN A 457 -15.43 -8.38 -3.40
CA ASN A 457 -16.38 -7.28 -3.25
C ASN A 457 -17.17 -7.42 -1.95
N TYR A 458 -17.24 -6.36 -1.16
CA TYR A 458 -18.06 -6.31 0.05
C TYR A 458 -19.06 -5.16 0.01
N ASN A 459 -20.31 -5.48 0.30
CA ASN A 459 -21.32 -4.50 0.71
C ASN A 459 -21.96 -5.00 2.01
N ILE A 460 -21.39 -4.56 3.12
CA ILE A 460 -21.68 -5.09 4.45
C ILE A 460 -22.19 -4.00 5.38
N GLY A 461 -23.07 -4.36 6.30
CA GLY A 461 -23.63 -3.41 7.25
C GLY A 461 -23.97 -3.99 8.61
N SER A 462 -24.48 -3.16 9.52
CA SER A 462 -25.05 -3.61 10.79
C SER A 462 -26.29 -2.82 11.17
N THR A 463 -27.40 -3.53 11.40
CA THR A 463 -28.65 -2.96 11.94
C THR A 463 -28.63 -2.82 13.47
N ASN A 464 -27.67 -3.46 14.16
CA ASN A 464 -27.52 -3.40 15.62
C ASN A 464 -26.57 -2.29 16.10
N GLY A 465 -26.11 -1.43 15.18
CA GLY A 465 -25.44 -0.17 15.48
C GLY A 465 -23.91 -0.23 15.56
N LEU A 466 -23.30 -1.39 15.75
CA LEU A 466 -21.85 -1.58 15.61
C LEU A 466 -21.58 -2.63 14.52
N LEU A 467 -20.71 -2.27 13.57
CA LEU A 467 -20.07 -3.16 12.62
C LEU A 467 -18.58 -3.14 12.95
N SER A 468 -18.01 -4.28 13.32
CA SER A 468 -16.57 -4.40 13.58
C SER A 468 -16.01 -5.45 12.65
N VAL A 469 -14.99 -5.07 11.88
CA VAL A 469 -14.26 -5.97 11.00
C VAL A 469 -12.80 -6.02 11.45
N SER A 470 -12.27 -7.22 11.67
CA SER A 470 -10.95 -7.45 12.25
C SER A 470 -10.45 -8.86 12.01
N GLY A 471 -9.18 -9.06 11.68
CA GLY A 471 -8.51 -10.38 11.72
C GLY A 471 -7.72 -10.77 10.46
N ASN A 472 -7.45 -9.85 9.53
CA ASN A 472 -7.17 -10.16 8.12
C ASN A 472 -8.36 -10.92 7.48
N ASP A 473 -9.57 -10.62 7.96
CA ASP A 473 -10.75 -11.45 7.70
C ASP A 473 -11.39 -11.13 6.34
N LEU A 474 -11.14 -9.94 5.79
CA LEU A 474 -11.74 -9.52 4.53
C LEU A 474 -10.99 -10.03 3.30
N ALA A 475 -9.65 -10.00 3.33
CA ALA A 475 -8.80 -10.45 2.25
C ALA A 475 -7.37 -10.69 2.76
N ILE A 476 -6.72 -11.72 2.25
CA ILE A 476 -5.26 -11.89 2.38
C ILE A 476 -4.56 -11.17 1.21
N PRO A 477 -3.39 -10.54 1.40
CA PRO A 477 -2.79 -9.67 0.37
C PRO A 477 -2.35 -10.41 -0.90
N GLN A 478 -1.98 -11.69 -0.76
CA GLN A 478 -1.59 -12.55 -1.88
C GLN A 478 -2.16 -13.95 -1.69
N ILE A 479 -2.53 -14.57 -2.81
CA ILE A 479 -3.13 -15.90 -2.90
C ILE A 479 -2.34 -16.77 -3.89
N GLN A 480 -2.50 -18.08 -3.77
CA GLN A 480 -1.87 -19.05 -4.67
C GLN A 480 -2.69 -19.20 -5.94
N ARG A 481 -2.12 -18.91 -7.11
CA ARG A 481 -2.77 -19.02 -8.43
C ARG A 481 -1.76 -19.51 -9.45
N PHE A 482 -2.16 -20.33 -10.41
CA PHE A 482 -1.25 -20.96 -11.37
C PHE A 482 -1.61 -20.57 -12.81
N GLY A 483 -1.01 -19.50 -13.33
CA GLY A 483 -1.37 -19.00 -14.65
C GLY A 483 -0.27 -18.13 -15.25
N GLY A 484 -0.47 -17.70 -16.49
CA GLY A 484 0.47 -16.85 -17.22
C GLY A 484 0.87 -17.41 -18.59
N LEU A 485 1.95 -16.85 -19.14
CA LEU A 485 2.42 -17.17 -20.50
C LEU A 485 3.38 -18.37 -20.51
N VAL A 486 3.20 -19.24 -21.50
CA VAL A 486 4.18 -20.26 -21.89
C VAL A 486 4.49 -20.13 -23.38
N THR A 487 5.78 -20.12 -23.71
CA THR A 487 6.25 -20.10 -25.10
C THR A 487 6.98 -21.39 -25.42
N MET A 488 6.74 -21.95 -26.60
CA MET A 488 7.30 -23.23 -27.00
C MET A 488 7.75 -23.25 -28.46
N TRP A 489 8.83 -23.98 -28.69
CA TRP A 489 9.36 -24.26 -30.03
C TRP A 489 9.75 -25.72 -30.13
N SER A 490 9.34 -26.37 -31.22
CA SER A 490 9.68 -27.74 -31.57
C SER A 490 10.40 -27.74 -32.91
N GLY A 491 11.46 -28.53 -33.02
CA GLY A 491 12.22 -28.71 -34.24
C GLY A 491 12.52 -30.17 -34.50
N PHE A 492 12.40 -30.59 -35.76
CA PHE A 492 12.68 -31.94 -36.21
C PHE A 492 13.53 -31.94 -37.49
N TRP A 493 14.66 -32.63 -37.48
CA TRP A 493 15.56 -32.76 -38.63
C TRP A 493 16.29 -34.11 -38.63
N THR A 494 16.91 -34.44 -39.76
CA THR A 494 17.81 -35.58 -39.88
C THR A 494 19.24 -35.12 -40.17
N ASN A 495 20.21 -35.91 -39.73
CA ASN A 495 21.62 -35.73 -40.03
C ASN A 495 22.29 -37.10 -40.19
N GLN A 496 23.50 -37.14 -40.71
CA GLN A 496 24.24 -38.38 -40.96
C GLN A 496 25.63 -38.31 -40.34
N SER A 497 26.11 -39.40 -39.75
CA SER A 497 27.49 -39.54 -39.27
C SER A 497 28.16 -40.70 -40.00
N GLY A 498 29.37 -40.49 -40.50
CA GLY A 498 30.22 -41.58 -40.96
C GLY A 498 30.84 -42.31 -39.77
N MET A 499 30.64 -43.62 -39.67
CA MET A 499 31.41 -44.48 -38.78
C MET A 499 32.39 -45.29 -39.61
N VAL A 500 33.69 -45.11 -39.34
CA VAL A 500 34.73 -45.97 -39.89
C VAL A 500 34.94 -47.12 -38.91
N VAL A 501 34.53 -48.33 -39.31
CA VAL A 501 34.90 -49.54 -38.59
C VAL A 501 36.16 -50.09 -39.24
N THR A 502 37.25 -50.12 -38.50
CA THR A 502 38.49 -50.78 -38.90
C THR A 502 38.42 -52.25 -38.52
N ASN A 503 38.04 -53.10 -39.47
CA ASN A 503 38.19 -54.54 -39.32
C ASN A 503 39.62 -54.92 -39.69
N ILE A 504 40.42 -55.30 -38.69
CA ILE A 504 41.75 -55.87 -38.88
C ILE A 504 41.57 -57.37 -39.09
N GLY A 505 41.81 -57.84 -40.32
CA GLY A 505 41.65 -59.24 -40.69
C GLY A 505 42.57 -59.63 -41.84
N PRO A 506 42.71 -60.94 -42.12
CA PRO A 506 43.49 -61.41 -43.27
C PRO A 506 42.97 -60.83 -44.58
N ASP A 507 43.86 -60.47 -45.50
CA ASP A 507 43.49 -59.97 -46.83
C ASP A 507 42.61 -61.01 -47.53
N PRO A 508 41.43 -60.63 -48.03
CA PRO A 508 40.56 -61.57 -48.73
C PRO A 508 41.24 -62.26 -49.93
N ASN A 509 42.32 -61.69 -50.47
CA ASN A 509 43.12 -62.24 -51.57
C ASN A 509 44.49 -62.82 -51.14
N ASP A 510 44.98 -62.51 -49.93
CA ASP A 510 46.18 -63.11 -49.34
C ASP A 510 45.99 -63.31 -47.82
N PRO A 511 45.60 -64.52 -47.38
CA PRO A 511 45.31 -64.80 -45.98
C PRO A 511 46.51 -64.67 -45.02
N SER A 512 47.73 -64.54 -45.55
CA SER A 512 48.96 -64.39 -44.75
C SER A 512 49.26 -62.93 -44.36
N MET A 513 48.58 -61.97 -44.99
CA MET A 513 48.73 -60.55 -44.71
C MET A 513 47.52 -60.01 -43.94
N THR A 514 47.76 -59.24 -42.89
CA THR A 514 46.69 -58.54 -42.17
C THR A 514 46.46 -57.18 -42.83
N VAL A 515 45.29 -56.96 -43.42
CA VAL A 515 44.88 -55.65 -43.94
C VAL A 515 43.81 -55.03 -43.05
N THR A 516 43.83 -53.70 -43.00
CA THR A 516 42.80 -52.93 -42.32
C THR A 516 41.71 -52.62 -43.33
N ASN A 517 40.60 -53.36 -43.28
CA ASN A 517 39.41 -53.05 -44.07
C ASN A 517 38.65 -51.92 -43.38
N LEU A 518 38.58 -50.76 -44.03
CA LEU A 518 37.69 -49.67 -43.60
C LEU A 518 36.29 -49.94 -44.16
N ALA A 519 35.35 -50.32 -43.30
CA ALA A 519 33.93 -50.26 -43.62
C ALA A 519 33.39 -48.92 -43.14
N THR A 520 32.97 -48.05 -44.06
CA THR A 520 32.26 -46.81 -43.74
C THR A 520 30.76 -47.09 -43.67
N ASN A 521 30.22 -47.26 -42.47
CA ASN A 521 28.78 -47.28 -42.27
C ASN A 521 28.29 -45.84 -42.09
N VAL A 522 27.16 -45.49 -42.71
CA VAL A 522 26.48 -44.22 -42.47
C VAL A 522 25.41 -44.46 -41.41
N VAL A 523 25.48 -43.74 -40.29
CA VAL A 523 24.43 -43.71 -39.28
C VAL A 523 23.58 -42.48 -39.53
N GLU A 524 22.29 -42.67 -39.79
CA GLU A 524 21.31 -41.61 -39.82
C GLU A 524 20.84 -41.32 -38.39
N ALA A 525 20.88 -40.05 -38.01
CA ALA A 525 20.38 -39.54 -36.74
C ALA A 525 19.18 -38.63 -37.00
N ALA A 526 18.00 -39.05 -36.56
CA ALA A 526 16.80 -38.24 -36.56
C ALA A 526 16.68 -37.55 -35.19
N VAL A 527 16.69 -36.21 -35.19
CA VAL A 527 16.78 -35.39 -33.99
C VAL A 527 15.51 -34.55 -33.84
N HIS A 528 14.90 -34.64 -32.66
CA HIS A 528 13.76 -33.84 -32.23
C HIS A 528 14.13 -33.05 -30.98
N VAL A 529 13.83 -31.76 -31.00
CA VAL A 529 14.05 -30.86 -29.86
C VAL A 529 12.77 -30.09 -29.55
N LEU A 530 12.31 -30.15 -28.30
CA LEU A 530 11.27 -29.28 -27.76
C LEU A 530 11.88 -28.33 -26.71
N ILE A 531 11.64 -27.04 -26.87
CA ILE A 531 12.01 -25.99 -25.91
C ILE A 531 10.73 -25.41 -25.35
N VAL A 532 10.58 -25.42 -24.03
CA VAL A 532 9.46 -24.81 -23.29
C VAL A 532 10.01 -23.74 -22.36
N ASN A 533 9.70 -22.48 -22.64
CA ASN A 533 9.96 -21.36 -21.75
C ASN A 533 8.67 -21.03 -20.97
N ALA A 534 8.67 -21.40 -19.70
CA ALA A 534 7.59 -21.19 -18.75
C ALA A 534 7.90 -20.07 -17.75
N GLY A 535 8.82 -19.16 -18.08
CA GLY A 535 9.16 -18.02 -17.22
C GLY A 535 8.03 -17.01 -17.02
N GLY A 536 6.97 -17.06 -17.84
CA GLY A 536 5.76 -16.26 -17.69
C GLY A 536 4.69 -16.87 -16.79
N ILE A 537 4.86 -18.10 -16.30
CA ILE A 537 3.92 -18.75 -15.37
C ILE A 537 4.26 -18.33 -13.94
N THR A 538 3.27 -17.83 -13.20
CA THR A 538 3.39 -17.47 -11.79
C THR A 538 2.58 -18.42 -10.90
N THR A 539 3.00 -18.56 -9.64
CA THR A 539 2.30 -19.36 -8.63
C THR A 539 1.53 -18.53 -7.60
N THR A 540 1.55 -17.21 -7.74
CA THR A 540 0.86 -16.26 -6.85
C THR A 540 0.14 -15.17 -7.64
N ALA A 541 -0.92 -14.63 -7.04
CA ALA A 541 -1.63 -13.43 -7.50
C ALA A 541 -1.92 -12.51 -6.30
N GLN A 542 -1.98 -11.20 -6.55
CA GLN A 542 -2.45 -10.22 -5.57
C GLN A 542 -3.98 -10.31 -5.43
N VAL A 543 -4.49 -10.07 -4.23
CA VAL A 543 -5.94 -9.91 -4.02
C VAL A 543 -6.31 -8.46 -4.21
N LEU A 544 -7.30 -8.22 -5.08
CA LEU A 544 -7.86 -6.91 -5.33
C LEU A 544 -9.23 -6.82 -4.64
N LEU A 545 -9.34 -5.90 -3.69
CA LEU A 545 -10.63 -5.48 -3.16
C LEU A 545 -11.17 -4.37 -4.07
N ASN A 546 -12.04 -4.74 -5.02
CA ASN A 546 -12.51 -3.81 -6.03
C ASN A 546 -13.53 -2.85 -5.43
N ASP A 547 -14.63 -3.39 -4.88
CA ASP A 547 -15.68 -2.56 -4.27
C ASP A 547 -15.80 -2.84 -2.77
N PHE A 548 -15.76 -1.78 -1.96
CA PHE A 548 -15.92 -1.85 -0.52
C PHE A 548 -16.93 -0.84 -0.01
N SER A 549 -18.06 -1.34 0.49
CA SER A 549 -19.13 -0.56 1.10
C SER A 549 -19.39 -1.02 2.54
N VAL A 550 -19.38 -0.07 3.47
CA VAL A 550 -19.75 -0.28 4.88
C VAL A 550 -20.92 0.61 5.29
N ASN A 551 -21.97 0.00 5.88
CA ASN A 551 -23.18 0.71 6.31
C ASN A 551 -23.58 0.36 7.76
N SER A 552 -23.32 1.24 8.72
CA SER A 552 -23.65 1.00 10.13
C SER A 552 -23.78 2.31 10.91
N SER A 553 -24.45 2.30 12.06
CA SER A 553 -24.41 3.47 12.95
C SER A 553 -22.97 3.75 13.42
N ASN A 554 -22.17 2.72 13.67
CA ASN A 554 -20.74 2.83 13.93
C ASN A 554 -20.01 1.68 13.23
N SER A 555 -18.95 2.00 12.51
CA SER A 555 -18.09 1.04 11.82
C SER A 555 -16.68 1.09 12.41
N VAL A 556 -16.08 -0.05 12.68
CA VAL A 556 -14.69 -0.18 13.16
C VAL A 556 -13.92 -1.07 12.21
N LEU A 557 -12.89 -0.51 11.58
CA LEU A 557 -12.01 -1.19 10.63
C LEU A 557 -10.65 -1.43 11.31
N ASN A 558 -10.36 -2.68 11.63
CA ASN A 558 -9.09 -3.07 12.25
C ASN A 558 -8.09 -3.67 11.26
N ASP A 559 -8.54 -4.00 10.04
CA ASP A 559 -7.72 -4.64 9.02
C ASP A 559 -6.93 -3.64 8.16
N THR A 560 -5.99 -4.16 7.36
CA THR A 560 -5.37 -3.42 6.25
C THR A 560 -6.21 -3.63 5.01
N ILE A 561 -6.79 -2.55 4.52
CA ILE A 561 -7.76 -2.52 3.43
C ILE A 561 -7.19 -1.62 2.33
N GLU A 562 -7.01 -2.17 1.14
CA GLU A 562 -6.60 -1.48 -0.08
C GLU A 562 -7.74 -1.58 -1.09
N VAL A 563 -8.43 -0.46 -1.36
CA VAL A 563 -9.60 -0.43 -2.23
C VAL A 563 -9.18 0.08 -3.61
N GLY A 564 -9.17 -0.84 -4.58
CA GLY A 564 -8.79 -0.56 -5.97
C GLY A 564 -9.88 0.15 -6.78
N GLY A 565 -11.15 -0.06 -6.44
CA GLY A 565 -12.32 0.47 -7.13
C GLY A 565 -13.18 1.39 -6.26
N ALA A 566 -14.49 1.11 -6.15
CA ALA A 566 -15.42 2.00 -5.46
C ALA A 566 -15.38 1.81 -3.93
N PHE A 567 -15.22 2.92 -3.20
CA PHE A 567 -15.35 2.96 -1.74
C PHE A 567 -16.59 3.72 -1.31
N SER A 568 -17.37 3.18 -0.37
CA SER A 568 -18.42 3.94 0.33
C SER A 568 -18.51 3.62 1.82
N ALA A 569 -18.68 4.66 2.64
CA ALA A 569 -18.89 4.52 4.08
C ALA A 569 -20.09 5.37 4.54
N LEU A 570 -21.17 4.70 4.91
CA LEU A 570 -22.43 5.32 5.27
C LEU A 570 -22.76 5.02 6.73
N GLY A 571 -23.04 6.04 7.54
CA GLY A 571 -23.25 5.78 8.96
C GLY A 571 -23.22 6.97 9.91
N GLY A 572 -23.13 6.65 11.20
CA GLY A 572 -22.86 7.62 12.26
C GLY A 572 -21.37 7.86 12.43
N GLY A 573 -20.60 6.86 12.86
CA GLY A 573 -19.15 6.98 13.09
C GLY A 573 -18.33 5.95 12.32
N LEU A 574 -17.13 6.34 11.89
CA LEU A 574 -16.11 5.42 11.39
C LEU A 574 -14.86 5.51 12.26
N THR A 575 -14.41 4.36 12.76
CA THR A 575 -13.13 4.21 13.47
C THR A 575 -12.18 3.37 12.62
N VAL A 576 -11.01 3.89 12.30
CA VAL A 576 -9.95 3.16 11.58
C VAL A 576 -8.80 2.88 12.54
N ASN A 577 -8.59 1.61 12.87
CA ASN A 577 -7.47 1.14 13.70
C ASN A 577 -6.36 0.52 12.85
N GLY A 578 -6.70 -0.05 11.69
CA GLY A 578 -5.75 -0.64 10.73
C GLY A 578 -5.29 0.37 9.67
N SER A 579 -5.30 -0.04 8.40
CA SER A 579 -4.99 0.84 7.27
C SER A 579 -6.15 0.85 6.28
N LEU A 580 -6.51 2.02 5.78
CA LEU A 580 -7.48 2.21 4.71
C LEU A 580 -6.82 3.02 3.60
N THR A 581 -6.48 2.36 2.51
CA THR A 581 -5.87 2.97 1.32
C THR A 581 -6.87 2.92 0.19
N LEU A 582 -7.15 4.08 -0.41
CA LEU A 582 -7.99 4.20 -1.60
C LEU A 582 -7.06 4.48 -2.80
N ASP A 583 -7.15 3.67 -3.86
CA ASP A 583 -6.27 3.84 -5.02
C ASP A 583 -6.86 4.81 -6.05
N THR A 584 -8.17 4.68 -6.30
CA THR A 584 -8.86 5.41 -7.37
C THR A 584 -10.01 6.28 -6.85
N SER A 585 -10.58 5.94 -5.69
CA SER A 585 -11.71 6.65 -5.10
C SER A 585 -11.26 7.82 -4.22
N ASN A 586 -11.79 9.00 -4.49
CA ASN A 586 -11.71 10.13 -3.56
C ASN A 586 -12.67 9.94 -2.37
N TRP A 587 -12.39 10.66 -1.29
CA TRP A 587 -13.26 10.70 -0.12
C TRP A 587 -14.13 11.94 -0.21
N GLY A 588 -15.39 11.78 -0.60
CA GLY A 588 -16.31 12.90 -0.80
C GLY A 588 -17.71 12.62 -0.30
N LEU A 589 -18.56 13.64 -0.38
CA LEU A 589 -19.94 13.59 0.13
C LEU A 589 -20.87 12.66 -0.67
N THR A 590 -20.45 12.22 -1.86
CA THR A 590 -21.22 11.31 -2.72
C THR A 590 -21.09 9.86 -2.30
N ASN A 591 -19.97 9.49 -1.67
CA ASN A 591 -19.65 8.11 -1.30
C ASN A 591 -19.43 7.93 0.21
N VAL A 592 -19.08 8.99 0.94
CA VAL A 592 -18.92 8.97 2.38
C VAL A 592 -19.93 9.91 3.05
N ASN A 593 -20.73 9.35 3.96
CA ASN A 593 -21.70 10.10 4.75
C ASN A 593 -21.63 9.63 6.20
N LEU A 594 -20.82 10.34 6.99
CA LEU A 594 -20.55 10.05 8.39
C LEU A 594 -20.80 11.32 9.23
N LYS A 595 -21.10 11.13 10.52
CA LYS A 595 -21.14 12.18 11.54
C LYS A 595 -19.83 12.31 12.31
N SER A 596 -19.06 11.24 12.44
CA SER A 596 -17.76 11.28 13.11
C SER A 596 -16.72 10.37 12.45
N LEU A 597 -15.46 10.77 12.57
CA LEU A 597 -14.29 10.00 12.16
C LEU A 597 -13.30 9.93 13.33
N THR A 598 -12.85 8.72 13.66
CA THR A 598 -11.76 8.48 14.60
C THR A 598 -10.67 7.67 13.88
N ASN A 599 -9.48 8.23 13.75
CA ASN A 599 -8.33 7.55 13.16
C ASN A 599 -7.29 7.22 14.24
N ASN A 600 -6.98 5.93 14.37
CA ASN A 600 -5.89 5.39 15.19
C ASN A 600 -4.81 4.70 14.35
N GLY A 601 -5.06 4.53 13.04
CA GLY A 601 -4.17 3.86 12.09
C GLY A 601 -3.86 4.74 10.90
N THR A 602 -3.85 4.21 9.68
CA THR A 602 -3.52 5.00 8.46
C THR A 602 -4.73 5.14 7.54
N ILE A 603 -4.98 6.36 7.05
CA ILE A 603 -5.94 6.65 5.98
C ILE A 603 -5.20 7.35 4.85
N THR A 604 -5.20 6.76 3.66
CA THR A 604 -4.62 7.33 2.45
C THR A 604 -5.68 7.47 1.38
N VAL A 605 -5.84 8.69 0.87
CA VAL A 605 -6.77 9.06 -0.20
C VAL A 605 -5.93 9.66 -1.35
N PRO A 606 -6.20 9.37 -2.63
CA PRO A 606 -5.26 9.71 -3.70
C PRO A 606 -5.23 11.22 -3.98
N ASP A 607 -6.40 11.82 -4.29
CA ASP A 607 -6.47 13.25 -4.65
C ASP A 607 -7.15 14.09 -3.58
N VAL A 608 -8.44 13.85 -3.29
CA VAL A 608 -9.26 14.76 -2.49
C VAL A 608 -9.93 14.04 -1.34
N MET A 609 -9.73 14.58 -0.13
CA MET A 609 -10.42 14.18 1.09
C MET A 609 -11.27 15.32 1.66
N GLU A 610 -12.59 15.22 1.48
CA GLU A 610 -13.59 16.16 1.98
C GLU A 610 -14.34 15.56 3.18
N LEU A 611 -14.01 16.04 4.37
CA LEU A 611 -14.67 15.69 5.63
C LEU A 611 -15.75 16.70 5.97
N GLY A 612 -16.93 16.52 5.37
CA GLY A 612 -18.11 17.34 5.61
C GLY A 612 -18.08 18.71 4.94
N ASN A 613 -19.21 19.41 4.99
CA ASN A 613 -19.34 20.76 4.45
C ASN A 613 -20.08 21.69 5.43
N THR A 614 -20.25 22.95 5.06
CA THR A 614 -20.92 23.96 5.90
C THR A 614 -22.38 23.64 6.23
N ALA A 615 -23.07 22.87 5.38
CA ALA A 615 -24.45 22.42 5.63
C ALA A 615 -24.53 21.14 6.48
N ARG A 616 -23.47 20.33 6.47
CA ARG A 616 -23.35 19.04 7.14
C ARG A 616 -21.93 18.86 7.69
N PRO A 617 -21.55 19.59 8.75
CA PRO A 617 -20.27 19.40 9.39
C PRO A 617 -20.24 18.07 10.14
N TYR A 618 -19.05 17.48 10.28
CA TYR A 618 -18.83 16.35 11.18
C TYR A 618 -18.99 16.81 12.63
N ALA A 619 -19.66 16.04 13.47
CA ALA A 619 -19.70 16.29 14.91
C ALA A 619 -18.30 16.20 15.53
N ALA A 620 -17.47 15.25 15.06
CA ALA A 620 -16.09 15.10 15.51
C ALA A 620 -15.19 14.47 14.43
N VAL A 621 -13.99 15.04 14.27
CA VAL A 621 -12.88 14.41 13.53
C VAL A 621 -11.71 14.31 14.49
N VAL A 622 -11.27 13.09 14.78
CA VAL A 622 -10.23 12.79 15.77
C VAL A 622 -9.15 11.95 15.11
N ASN A 623 -7.95 12.50 14.97
CA ASN A 623 -6.75 11.77 14.56
C ASN A 623 -5.87 11.60 15.80
N ASN A 624 -5.82 10.38 16.34
CA ASN A 624 -5.12 10.10 17.60
C ASN A 624 -3.61 9.86 17.36
N THR A 625 -2.87 9.75 18.46
CA THR A 625 -1.45 9.40 18.41
C THR A 625 -1.25 8.02 17.79
N GLY A 626 -0.35 7.93 16.81
CA GLY A 626 -0.19 6.75 15.94
C GLY A 626 -1.05 6.79 14.67
N GLY A 627 -2.03 7.71 14.61
CA GLY A 627 -2.85 7.96 13.43
C GLY A 627 -2.11 8.77 12.36
N ALA A 628 -2.32 8.42 11.08
CA ALA A 628 -1.84 9.13 9.91
C ALA A 628 -2.97 9.33 8.89
N ILE A 629 -3.14 10.57 8.41
CA ILE A 629 -4.05 10.92 7.30
C ILE A 629 -3.23 11.56 6.18
N SER A 630 -3.36 11.04 4.95
CA SER A 630 -2.65 11.56 3.78
C SER A 630 -3.57 11.70 2.57
N SER A 631 -3.52 12.85 1.89
CA SER A 631 -4.19 13.12 0.61
C SER A 631 -3.48 14.23 -0.16
N PHE A 632 -3.76 14.43 -1.46
CA PHE A 632 -3.26 15.63 -2.13
C PHE A 632 -3.95 16.91 -1.59
N ALA A 633 -5.27 16.96 -1.52
CA ALA A 633 -6.03 18.05 -0.90
C ALA A 633 -6.93 17.55 0.24
N ILE A 634 -6.98 18.30 1.35
CA ILE A 634 -7.80 17.96 2.53
C ILE A 634 -8.70 19.15 2.89
N THR A 635 -10.00 18.92 3.02
CA THR A 635 -10.97 19.93 3.50
C THR A 635 -11.77 19.34 4.65
N ILE A 636 -11.89 20.06 5.76
CA ILE A 636 -12.54 19.58 6.99
C ILE A 636 -13.53 20.63 7.48
N ASN A 637 -14.78 20.22 7.66
CA ASN A 637 -15.82 21.00 8.35
C ASN A 637 -16.32 20.20 9.56
N SER A 638 -16.06 20.67 10.78
CA SER A 638 -16.45 19.93 11.99
C SER A 638 -16.90 20.82 13.17
N ASP A 639 -17.66 20.27 14.12
CA ASP A 639 -17.88 20.92 15.41
C ASP A 639 -16.69 20.71 16.35
N TYR A 640 -16.09 19.52 16.34
CA TYR A 640 -14.89 19.21 17.10
C TYR A 640 -13.80 18.65 16.18
N PHE A 641 -12.60 19.19 16.28
CA PHE A 641 -11.41 18.66 15.61
C PHE A 641 -10.33 18.39 16.65
N GLN A 642 -9.75 17.20 16.62
CA GLN A 642 -8.57 16.85 17.38
C GLN A 642 -7.53 16.20 16.48
N ASP A 643 -6.29 16.67 16.58
CA ASP A 643 -5.16 15.98 16.00
C ASP A 643 -4.01 15.86 17.00
N SER A 644 -3.64 14.62 17.28
CA SER A 644 -2.44 14.22 18.01
C SER A 644 -1.59 13.18 17.24
N GLY A 645 -1.93 12.97 15.97
CA GLY A 645 -1.24 12.10 15.03
C GLY A 645 -0.50 12.89 13.96
N THR A 646 -0.52 12.39 12.73
CA THR A 646 0.06 13.07 11.57
C THR A 646 -0.99 13.33 10.49
N MET A 647 -0.94 14.51 9.88
CA MET A 647 -1.76 14.87 8.72
C MET A 647 -0.89 15.48 7.62
N THR A 648 -1.00 14.95 6.41
CA THR A 648 -0.21 15.40 5.26
C THR A 648 -1.12 15.70 4.07
N ALA A 649 -1.11 16.95 3.62
CA ALA A 649 -1.70 17.38 2.36
C ALA A 649 -0.59 17.70 1.35
N GLY A 650 -0.56 17.04 0.19
CA GLY A 650 0.39 17.36 -0.88
C GLY A 650 0.19 18.76 -1.49
N GLY A 651 -1.03 19.28 -1.42
CA GLY A 651 -1.48 20.59 -1.84
C GLY A 651 -2.00 21.39 -0.64
N PHE A 652 -3.28 21.81 -0.68
CA PHE A 652 -3.87 22.65 0.35
C PHE A 652 -4.58 21.83 1.45
N LEU A 653 -4.69 22.44 2.63
CA LEU A 653 -5.48 21.93 3.75
C LEU A 653 -6.35 23.05 4.33
N ASP A 654 -7.67 22.87 4.28
CA ASP A 654 -8.63 23.82 4.85
C ASP A 654 -9.38 23.17 6.01
N LEU A 655 -9.24 23.74 7.21
CA LEU A 655 -9.91 23.32 8.43
C LEU A 655 -10.87 24.42 8.89
N ASN A 656 -12.16 24.12 8.90
CA ASN A 656 -13.21 24.93 9.51
C ASN A 656 -13.81 24.14 10.67
N THR A 657 -13.55 24.58 11.90
CA THR A 657 -14.03 23.86 13.09
C THR A 657 -14.62 24.78 14.14
N ARG A 658 -15.59 24.32 14.93
CA ARG A 658 -16.02 25.11 16.09
C ARG A 658 -14.95 25.07 17.18
N SER A 659 -14.47 23.89 17.57
CA SER A 659 -13.46 23.68 18.60
C SER A 659 -12.33 22.77 18.11
N GLY A 660 -11.13 23.33 17.96
CA GLY A 660 -9.92 22.61 17.55
C GLY A 660 -8.95 22.34 18.71
N LYS A 661 -8.36 21.14 18.74
CA LYS A 661 -7.29 20.74 19.65
C LYS A 661 -6.14 20.10 18.88
N LEU A 662 -4.99 20.76 18.88
CA LEU A 662 -3.77 20.29 18.22
C LEU A 662 -2.73 19.97 19.30
N GLU A 663 -2.46 18.68 19.54
CA GLU A 663 -1.66 18.23 20.69
C GLU A 663 -0.65 17.14 20.33
N GLY A 664 0.65 17.43 20.38
CA GLY A 664 1.74 16.45 20.19
C GLY A 664 1.88 15.87 18.79
N GLY A 665 0.97 16.21 17.88
CA GLY A 665 0.95 15.77 16.49
C GLY A 665 1.70 16.69 15.52
N ALA A 666 1.59 16.37 14.23
CA ALA A 666 2.17 17.15 13.15
C ALA A 666 1.24 17.29 11.95
N LEU A 667 1.24 18.48 11.34
CA LEU A 667 0.49 18.77 10.12
C LEU A 667 1.42 19.40 9.08
N THR A 668 1.38 18.85 7.87
CA THR A 668 2.11 19.38 6.71
C THR A 668 1.15 19.67 5.57
N ALA A 669 1.20 20.88 5.01
CA ALA A 669 0.54 21.24 3.76
C ALA A 669 1.59 21.68 2.73
N GLY A 670 1.57 21.08 1.54
CA GLY A 670 2.48 21.46 0.45
C GLY A 670 2.20 22.86 -0.12
N ASN A 671 1.00 23.39 0.11
CA ASN A 671 0.57 24.72 -0.30
C ASN A 671 -0.08 25.47 0.88
N ASN A 672 -1.20 26.16 0.65
CA ASN A 672 -1.91 26.91 1.68
C ASN A 672 -2.51 25.99 2.76
N LEU A 673 -2.37 26.43 4.01
CA LEU A 673 -3.07 25.90 5.17
C LEU A 673 -3.99 26.97 5.73
N SER A 674 -5.30 26.71 5.78
CA SER A 674 -6.28 27.63 6.38
C SER A 674 -6.92 26.98 7.60
N ILE A 675 -6.91 27.64 8.75
CA ILE A 675 -7.62 27.22 9.95
C ILE A 675 -8.60 28.32 10.37
N SER A 676 -9.89 28.04 10.26
CA SER A 676 -10.98 28.85 10.79
C SER A 676 -11.58 28.18 12.01
N ALA A 677 -11.63 28.87 13.15
CA ALA A 677 -12.23 28.31 14.36
C ALA A 677 -12.94 29.30 15.29
N GLN A 678 -13.78 28.80 16.20
CA GLN A 678 -14.16 29.59 17.38
C GLN A 678 -13.09 29.46 18.45
N ASP A 679 -12.74 28.24 18.83
CA ASP A 679 -11.73 27.94 19.84
C ASP A 679 -10.63 27.05 19.25
N LEU A 680 -9.36 27.40 19.46
CA LEU A 680 -8.20 26.62 19.03
C LEU A 680 -7.15 26.53 20.14
N LYS A 681 -6.70 25.30 20.42
CA LYS A 681 -5.71 25.00 21.46
C LYS A 681 -4.50 24.30 20.86
N LEU A 682 -3.30 24.71 21.29
CA LEU A 682 -2.03 24.19 20.78
C LEU A 682 -1.14 23.70 21.94
N LEU A 683 -0.63 22.47 21.85
CA LEU A 683 0.37 21.91 22.78
C LEU A 683 1.31 20.95 22.06
N GLY A 684 2.61 21.22 22.02
CA GLY A 684 3.65 20.36 21.45
C GLY A 684 3.49 20.11 19.96
N TYR A 685 2.75 20.97 19.25
CA TYR A 685 2.30 20.67 17.89
C TYR A 685 3.29 21.22 16.84
N ARG A 686 3.50 20.45 15.76
CA ARG A 686 4.42 20.80 14.66
C ARG A 686 3.63 21.06 13.38
N LEU A 687 3.73 22.27 12.84
CA LEU A 687 3.02 22.66 11.63
C LEU A 687 4.02 23.15 10.58
N SER A 688 3.88 22.67 9.35
CA SER A 688 4.63 23.15 8.19
C SER A 688 3.66 23.45 7.04
N SER A 689 3.79 24.62 6.42
CA SER A 689 2.98 24.99 5.26
C SER A 689 3.74 25.91 4.30
N ALA A 690 3.20 26.12 3.10
CA ALA A 690 3.61 27.26 2.29
C ALA A 690 3.08 28.54 2.96
N ALA A 691 1.82 28.91 2.71
CA ALA A 691 1.16 30.01 3.40
C ALA A 691 0.22 29.51 4.50
N PHE A 692 0.21 30.17 5.65
CA PHE A 692 -0.67 29.83 6.78
C PHE A 692 -1.69 30.93 7.03
N TYR A 693 -2.98 30.59 7.07
CA TYR A 693 -4.09 31.50 7.36
C TYR A 693 -4.82 31.04 8.61
N LEU A 694 -5.02 31.98 9.54
CA LEU A 694 -5.64 31.72 10.83
C LEU A 694 -6.76 32.74 11.09
N ALA A 695 -7.98 32.23 11.26
CA ALA A 695 -9.18 33.00 11.56
C ALA A 695 -9.88 32.41 12.79
N VAL A 696 -9.41 32.77 13.99
CA VAL A 696 -9.98 32.29 15.26
C VAL A 696 -10.76 33.42 15.94
N THR A 697 -12.01 33.17 16.31
CA THR A 697 -12.92 34.24 16.73
C THR A 697 -13.14 34.35 18.24
N ASN A 698 -13.07 33.24 19.00
CA ASN A 698 -13.32 33.23 20.44
C ASN A 698 -12.02 33.11 21.24
N SER A 699 -11.37 31.94 21.24
CA SER A 699 -10.13 31.73 21.98
C SER A 699 -9.03 31.05 21.16
N LEU A 700 -7.81 31.58 21.23
CA LEU A 700 -6.60 31.00 20.64
C LEU A 700 -5.52 30.95 21.72
N TYR A 701 -5.23 29.77 22.25
CA TYR A 701 -4.31 29.68 23.37
C TYR A 701 -3.38 28.46 23.34
N ASP A 702 -2.22 28.64 23.95
CA ASP A 702 -1.34 27.57 24.40
C ASP A 702 -1.16 27.64 25.93
N PRO A 703 -0.62 26.61 26.62
CA PRO A 703 -0.42 26.66 28.06
C PRO A 703 0.73 27.58 28.51
N GLY A 704 1.27 28.44 27.63
CA GLY A 704 2.40 29.31 27.93
C GLY A 704 3.74 28.57 27.97
N ALA A 705 4.57 28.87 28.97
CA ALA A 705 5.90 28.29 29.11
C ALA A 705 5.84 26.75 29.14
N GLY A 706 6.43 26.09 28.14
CA GLY A 706 6.42 24.63 28.00
C GLY A 706 5.43 24.07 26.98
N ALA A 707 4.68 24.92 26.26
CA ALA A 707 3.83 24.44 25.18
C ALA A 707 4.63 23.82 24.02
N ASP A 708 5.84 24.31 23.71
CA ASP A 708 6.72 23.78 22.64
C ASP A 708 6.06 23.61 21.26
N ASN A 709 5.16 24.54 20.89
CA ASN A 709 4.57 24.56 19.55
C ASN A 709 5.56 25.17 18.55
N LYS A 710 5.66 24.59 17.35
CA LYS A 710 6.47 25.14 16.25
C LYS A 710 5.67 25.17 14.95
N LEU A 711 5.42 26.38 14.46
CA LEU A 711 4.67 26.63 13.23
C LEU A 711 5.63 27.27 12.20
N THR A 712 5.94 26.57 11.13
CA THR A 712 6.87 27.02 10.08
C THR A 712 6.11 27.30 8.78
N CYS A 713 6.31 28.49 8.21
CA CYS A 713 5.64 28.96 7.02
C CYS A 713 6.66 29.45 5.99
N ASN A 714 6.59 28.92 4.76
CA ASN A 714 7.55 29.23 3.69
C ASN A 714 7.09 30.35 2.74
N ASN A 715 5.81 30.73 2.81
CA ASN A 715 5.15 31.75 2.00
C ASN A 715 4.16 32.59 2.83
N GLY A 716 4.52 32.89 4.08
CA GLY A 716 3.83 33.85 4.93
C GLY A 716 2.83 33.25 5.91
N PHE A 717 2.57 33.98 6.98
CA PHE A 717 1.53 33.65 7.97
C PHE A 717 0.57 34.83 8.16
N ASN A 718 -0.70 34.52 8.41
CA ASN A 718 -1.78 35.49 8.36
C ASN A 718 -2.79 35.25 9.48
N LEU A 719 -2.72 36.02 10.56
CA LEU A 719 -3.81 36.12 11.54
C LEU A 719 -4.78 37.20 11.08
N LEU A 720 -5.93 36.79 10.55
CA LEU A 720 -6.87 37.69 9.86
C LEU A 720 -7.79 38.46 10.81
N ILE A 721 -8.06 37.89 11.99
CA ILE A 721 -8.95 38.45 13.01
C ILE A 721 -8.31 38.22 14.39
N LYS A 722 -8.37 39.22 15.27
CA LYS A 722 -8.00 39.06 16.67
C LYS A 722 -9.09 38.27 17.42
N PRO A 723 -8.77 37.11 18.01
CA PRO A 723 -9.67 36.38 18.90
C PRO A 723 -10.06 37.23 20.13
N LYS A 724 -11.21 36.95 20.74
CA LYS A 724 -11.61 37.62 21.99
C LYS A 724 -10.60 37.36 23.11
N SER A 725 -10.02 36.18 23.16
CA SER A 725 -9.02 35.85 24.16
C SER A 725 -7.91 34.90 23.74
N GLY A 726 -6.84 34.91 24.54
CA GLY A 726 -5.72 33.97 24.47
C GLY A 726 -4.42 34.56 23.94
N ASP A 727 -3.35 33.83 24.23
CA ASP A 727 -1.97 34.14 23.87
C ASP A 727 -1.23 32.85 23.50
N LEU A 728 -0.12 33.01 22.78
CA LEU A 728 0.70 31.93 22.21
C LEU A 728 2.15 32.00 22.76
N LEU A 729 2.29 32.26 24.06
CA LEU A 729 3.59 32.50 24.72
C LEU A 729 4.51 31.25 24.77
N GLY A 730 3.98 30.06 24.49
CA GLY A 730 4.74 28.83 24.31
C GLY A 730 4.97 28.44 22.85
N THR A 731 4.62 29.29 21.90
CA THR A 731 4.66 29.01 20.46
C THR A 731 5.78 29.76 19.76
N THR A 732 6.53 29.04 18.92
CA THR A 732 7.43 29.61 17.93
C THR A 732 6.73 29.67 16.57
N LEU A 733 6.50 30.88 16.08
CA LEU A 733 6.02 31.15 14.73
C LEU A 733 7.21 31.56 13.84
N GLN A 734 7.49 30.76 12.82
CA GLN A 734 8.67 30.90 11.98
C GLN A 734 8.27 31.27 10.54
N ALA A 735 8.64 32.47 10.12
CA ALA A 735 8.67 32.89 8.72
C ALA A 735 10.01 32.48 8.10
N GLN A 736 9.97 31.63 7.08
CA GLN A 736 11.17 31.15 6.38
C GLN A 736 11.10 31.49 4.88
N ALA A 737 11.64 32.64 4.49
CA ALA A 737 11.69 33.06 3.10
C ALA A 737 12.91 32.46 2.39
N GLY A 738 12.65 31.62 1.38
CA GLY A 738 13.68 31.08 0.49
C GLY A 738 14.25 32.14 -0.45
N GLN A 739 15.33 31.82 -1.17
CA GLN A 739 15.93 32.71 -2.15
C GLN A 739 14.89 33.13 -3.21
N PHE A 740 14.83 34.42 -3.55
CA PHE A 740 13.87 35.01 -4.49
C PHE A 740 12.39 34.98 -4.07
N GLN A 741 12.08 34.59 -2.83
CA GLN A 741 10.70 34.63 -2.33
C GLN A 741 10.34 36.02 -1.83
N GLU A 742 9.15 36.49 -2.20
CA GLU A 742 8.48 37.62 -1.57
C GLU A 742 7.39 37.08 -0.64
N MET A 743 7.57 37.27 0.66
CA MET A 743 6.72 36.73 1.71
C MET A 743 5.91 37.84 2.35
N ASN A 744 4.59 37.71 2.35
CA ASN A 744 3.68 38.64 3.01
C ASN A 744 3.07 38.03 4.27
N ASN A 745 3.15 38.77 5.38
CA ASN A 745 2.59 38.37 6.66
C ASN A 745 1.57 39.41 7.14
N VAL A 746 0.46 38.94 7.70
CA VAL A 746 -0.63 39.77 8.23
C VAL A 746 -0.89 39.42 9.68
N TRP A 747 -1.07 40.43 10.54
CA TRP A 747 -1.41 40.21 11.94
C TRP A 747 -2.49 41.14 12.46
N ALA A 748 -3.45 40.60 13.20
CA ALA A 748 -4.65 41.31 13.64
C ALA A 748 -4.62 41.81 15.09
N ALA A 749 -3.57 41.52 15.88
CA ALA A 749 -3.52 41.94 17.28
C ALA A 749 -3.51 43.47 17.44
N GLU A 750 -3.99 43.96 18.58
CA GLU A 750 -4.13 45.40 18.86
C GLU A 750 -2.76 46.02 19.12
N ASP A 751 -2.49 47.21 18.57
CA ASP A 751 -1.38 48.05 19.01
C ASP A 751 -1.70 48.67 20.38
N ARG A 752 -1.04 48.18 21.43
CA ARG A 752 -1.13 48.68 22.81
C ARG A 752 0.12 49.47 23.23
N GLY A 753 0.95 49.88 22.27
CA GLY A 753 2.18 50.63 22.51
C GLY A 753 3.29 49.80 23.18
N VAL A 754 4.32 50.52 23.64
CA VAL A 754 5.43 49.96 24.43
C VAL A 754 4.93 49.67 25.85
N SER A 755 4.14 48.61 26.01
CA SER A 755 3.51 48.25 27.28
C SER A 755 3.45 46.74 27.46
N SER A 756 3.66 46.27 28.69
CA SER A 756 3.45 44.87 29.07
C SER A 756 2.00 44.41 28.85
N ALA A 757 1.03 45.34 28.79
CA ALA A 757 -0.36 45.05 28.46
C ALA A 757 -0.53 44.42 27.06
N GLY A 758 0.43 44.59 26.15
CA GLY A 758 0.45 43.94 24.84
C GLY A 758 0.64 42.41 24.87
N TYR A 759 1.15 41.87 25.98
CA TYR A 759 1.46 40.45 26.16
C TYR A 759 0.35 39.65 26.86
N SER A 760 -0.81 40.26 27.06
CA SER A 760 -1.94 39.64 27.75
C SER A 760 -3.21 39.79 26.91
N ASN A 761 -3.82 38.67 26.55
CA ASN A 761 -5.07 38.63 25.81
C ASN A 761 -4.99 39.41 24.49
N ASN A 762 -3.89 39.22 23.76
CA ASN A 762 -3.60 39.93 22.52
C ASN A 762 -2.89 39.03 21.49
N VAL A 763 -2.97 37.70 21.64
CA VAL A 763 -2.27 36.74 20.78
C VAL A 763 -0.76 36.99 20.76
N ALA A 764 -0.19 37.27 21.93
CA ALA A 764 1.24 37.48 22.05
C ALA A 764 2.00 36.17 21.78
N LEU A 765 3.10 36.25 21.02
CA LEU A 765 3.90 35.10 20.62
C LEU A 765 5.03 34.85 21.62
N GLY A 766 5.32 33.59 21.91
CA GLY A 766 6.51 33.20 22.68
C GLY A 766 7.78 33.50 21.90
N ARG A 767 7.77 33.19 20.61
CA ARG A 767 8.86 33.53 19.71
C ARG A 767 8.36 33.85 18.30
N LEU A 768 8.81 34.99 17.77
CA LEU A 768 8.74 35.28 16.35
C LEU A 768 10.12 35.03 15.74
N ALA A 769 10.23 34.04 14.87
CA ALA A 769 11.47 33.73 14.18
C ALA A 769 11.37 34.16 12.70
N VAL A 770 12.28 35.02 12.27
CA VAL A 770 12.35 35.52 10.90
C VAL A 770 13.65 35.05 10.27
N SER A 771 13.53 34.26 9.22
CA SER A 771 14.64 33.76 8.41
C SER A 771 14.45 34.21 6.97
N ALA A 772 15.43 34.96 6.47
CA ALA A 772 15.43 35.47 5.11
C ALA A 772 16.73 35.03 4.43
N ALA A 773 16.61 34.32 3.31
CA ALA A 773 17.73 34.06 2.41
C ALA A 773 18.12 35.35 1.65
N ASP A 774 19.31 35.37 1.04
CA ASP A 774 19.71 36.48 0.18
C ASP A 774 18.70 36.66 -0.97
N SER A 775 18.44 37.90 -1.39
CA SER A 775 17.46 38.22 -2.45
C SER A 775 16.01 37.78 -2.17
N SER A 776 15.67 37.49 -0.91
CA SER A 776 14.28 37.35 -0.46
C SER A 776 13.77 38.68 0.11
N PHE A 777 12.45 38.81 0.25
CA PHE A 777 11.83 39.98 0.86
C PHE A 777 10.66 39.56 1.75
N VAL A 778 10.61 40.07 2.99
CA VAL A 778 9.60 39.73 3.99
C VAL A 778 8.86 40.99 4.43
N THR A 779 7.56 41.04 4.20
CA THR A 779 6.70 42.15 4.58
C THR A 779 5.79 41.76 5.73
N PHE A 780 5.63 42.66 6.70
CA PHE A 780 4.66 42.55 7.79
C PHE A 780 3.64 43.68 7.72
N SER A 781 2.36 43.32 7.77
CA SER A 781 1.24 44.27 7.69
C SER A 781 0.16 43.98 8.73
N GLY A 782 -0.61 45.01 9.07
CA GLY A 782 -1.77 44.90 9.95
C GLY A 782 -3.01 44.41 9.21
N ALA A 783 -3.84 43.58 9.85
CA ALA A 783 -5.14 43.19 9.28
C ALA A 783 -6.17 44.35 9.22
N GLY A 784 -5.96 45.37 10.05
CA GLY A 784 -6.76 46.59 10.15
C GLY A 784 -5.89 47.85 10.04
N SER A 785 -6.37 48.98 10.58
CA SER A 785 -5.70 50.28 10.42
C SER A 785 -4.58 50.56 11.43
N ASN A 786 -4.53 49.84 12.56
CA ASN A 786 -3.53 50.02 13.61
C ASN A 786 -3.38 48.73 14.42
N ASN A 787 -2.44 47.88 14.02
CA ASN A 787 -2.19 46.58 14.63
C ASN A 787 -0.75 46.48 15.12
N ALA A 788 -0.49 45.44 15.91
CA ALA A 788 0.86 45.12 16.32
C ALA A 788 1.10 43.63 16.49
N ILE A 789 2.36 43.21 16.41
CA ILE A 789 2.83 41.89 16.85
C ILE A 789 3.57 42.08 18.17
N TYR A 790 3.22 41.32 19.21
CA TYR A 790 3.97 41.26 20.47
C TYR A 790 4.69 39.92 20.54
N ALA A 791 6.03 39.93 20.57
CA ALA A 791 6.87 38.75 20.63
C ALA A 791 7.74 38.76 21.90
N ASP A 792 7.60 37.75 22.75
CA ASP A 792 8.43 37.60 23.94
C ASP A 792 9.92 37.45 23.55
N PHE A 793 10.19 36.74 22.46
CA PHE A 793 11.52 36.70 21.86
C PHE A 793 11.49 36.91 20.33
N LEU A 794 12.31 37.83 19.82
CA LEU A 794 12.53 38.02 18.39
C LEU A 794 13.83 37.32 17.96
N GLU A 795 13.69 36.31 17.11
CA GLU A 795 14.83 35.57 16.56
C GLU A 795 15.02 35.94 15.08
N LEU A 796 16.21 36.45 14.74
CA LEU A 796 16.59 36.84 13.40
C LEU A 796 17.68 35.93 12.88
N SER A 797 17.59 35.50 11.61
CA SER A 797 18.61 34.67 10.97
C SER A 797 18.79 35.01 9.50
N GLY A 798 19.96 34.67 8.95
CA GLY A 798 20.30 34.99 7.56
C GLY A 798 20.35 36.50 7.33
N ALA A 799 19.86 36.95 6.17
CA ALA A 799 19.85 38.36 5.81
C ALA A 799 19.00 39.22 6.77
N ALA A 800 17.98 38.65 7.41
CA ALA A 800 17.19 39.36 8.43
C ALA A 800 18.01 39.74 9.67
N GLN A 801 19.12 39.02 9.94
CA GLN A 801 20.04 39.31 11.03
C GLN A 801 21.17 40.25 10.60
N THR A 802 21.71 40.09 9.39
CA THR A 802 22.92 40.81 8.94
C THR A 802 22.62 42.09 8.15
N ASP A 803 21.49 42.16 7.46
CA ASP A 803 21.11 43.28 6.59
C ASP A 803 19.58 43.46 6.53
N MET A 804 18.96 43.58 7.71
CA MET A 804 17.50 43.59 7.88
C MET A 804 16.76 44.60 6.98
N GLN A 805 17.34 45.78 6.75
CA GLN A 805 16.67 46.84 5.99
C GLN A 805 16.54 46.55 4.49
N SER A 806 17.35 45.63 3.95
CA SER A 806 17.27 45.24 2.54
C SER A 806 16.26 44.12 2.27
N VAL A 807 15.90 43.34 3.30
CA VAL A 807 15.06 42.14 3.17
C VAL A 807 13.76 42.18 3.98
N LEU A 808 13.52 43.20 4.80
CA LEU A 808 12.35 43.29 5.67
C LEU A 808 11.66 44.64 5.55
N ALA A 809 10.32 44.62 5.46
CA ALA A 809 9.47 45.80 5.56
C ALA A 809 8.37 45.62 6.62
N ILE A 810 8.02 46.72 7.30
CA ILE A 810 6.88 46.79 8.21
C ILE A 810 5.97 47.91 7.72
N ASP A 811 4.76 47.55 7.32
CA ASP A 811 3.79 48.47 6.74
C ASP A 811 3.30 49.52 7.74
N THR A 812 2.74 50.60 7.19
CA THR A 812 2.37 51.79 7.96
C THR A 812 1.33 51.53 9.06
N ASN A 813 0.55 50.45 8.93
CA ASN A 813 -0.50 50.03 9.86
C ASN A 813 -0.05 48.99 10.90
N LEU A 814 1.25 48.63 10.95
CA LEU A 814 1.78 47.64 11.90
C LEU A 814 3.01 48.15 12.68
N VAL A 815 3.12 47.73 13.93
CA VAL A 815 4.35 47.82 14.76
C VAL A 815 4.68 46.44 15.33
N ILE A 816 5.95 46.04 15.35
CA ILE A 816 6.40 44.81 16.03
C ILE A 816 7.08 45.21 17.34
N TYR A 817 6.49 44.78 18.44
CA TYR A 817 7.00 44.92 19.79
C TYR A 817 7.68 43.61 20.21
N PHE A 818 8.89 43.70 20.75
CA PHE A 818 9.63 42.55 21.24
C PHE A 818 10.18 42.80 22.66
N ALA A 819 10.28 41.75 23.48
CA ALA A 819 10.82 41.88 24.83
C ALA A 819 12.32 41.56 24.92
N ASP A 820 12.79 40.61 24.12
CA ASP A 820 14.21 40.27 23.99
C ASP A 820 14.50 39.78 22.56
N ALA A 821 15.78 39.69 22.18
CA ALA A 821 16.20 39.24 20.86
C ALA A 821 17.55 38.51 20.86
N ASN A 822 17.85 37.79 19.78
CA ASN A 822 19.17 37.16 19.58
C ASN A 822 20.26 38.14 19.10
N VAL A 823 19.91 39.42 18.93
CA VAL A 823 20.81 40.54 18.65
C VAL A 823 20.63 41.60 19.74
N PRO A 824 21.62 42.48 19.99
CA PRO A 824 21.48 43.51 21.02
C PRO A 824 20.26 44.39 20.79
N VAL A 825 19.33 44.43 21.76
CA VAL A 825 18.01 45.09 21.61
C VAL A 825 18.12 46.57 21.24
N ASP A 826 19.11 47.28 21.80
CA ASP A 826 19.35 48.70 21.54
C ASP A 826 19.74 48.99 20.08
N THR A 827 20.23 48.00 19.34
CA THR A 827 20.64 48.17 17.93
C THR A 827 19.48 48.08 16.95
N ILE A 828 18.36 47.48 17.38
CA ILE A 828 17.18 47.24 16.56
C ILE A 828 15.94 48.02 17.05
N ASP A 829 15.91 48.46 18.31
CA ASP A 829 14.88 49.38 18.81
C ASP A 829 14.95 50.70 18.01
N GLY A 830 13.79 51.16 17.53
CA GLY A 830 13.68 52.36 16.71
C GLY A 830 13.88 52.18 15.21
N LYS A 831 14.16 50.95 14.72
CA LYS A 831 14.26 50.69 13.27
C LYS A 831 12.91 50.85 12.57
N PHE A 832 12.97 51.13 11.27
CA PHE A 832 11.80 51.39 10.40
C PHE A 832 10.95 52.59 10.83
N ALA A 833 11.60 53.65 11.33
CA ALA A 833 10.93 54.91 11.62
C ALA A 833 10.39 55.56 10.35
N ASP A 834 9.20 56.14 10.45
CA ASP A 834 8.57 56.94 9.40
C ASP A 834 7.78 58.11 9.98
N SER A 835 7.11 58.87 9.11
CA SER A 835 6.34 60.06 9.52
C SER A 835 5.18 59.77 10.49
N LEU A 836 4.63 58.55 10.49
CA LEU A 836 3.52 58.15 11.37
C LEU A 836 4.02 57.50 12.67
N LYS A 837 5.18 56.84 12.64
CA LYS A 837 5.85 56.24 13.80
C LYS A 837 7.31 56.71 13.85
N PRO A 838 7.58 57.95 14.33
CA PRO A 838 8.92 58.53 14.32
C PRO A 838 9.91 57.80 15.25
N ASP A 839 9.38 57.12 16.27
CA ASP A 839 10.16 56.32 17.21
C ASP A 839 10.46 54.90 16.68
N GLY A 840 10.15 54.58 15.42
CA GLY A 840 10.36 53.26 14.83
C GLY A 840 9.15 52.31 14.90
N ARG A 841 9.24 51.24 14.11
CA ARG A 841 8.25 50.14 14.04
C ARG A 841 8.78 48.81 14.58
N LEU A 842 10.07 48.70 14.86
CA LEU A 842 10.60 47.70 15.80
C LEU A 842 10.81 48.38 17.14
N ARG A 843 10.09 47.92 18.17
CA ARG A 843 10.05 48.58 19.48
C ARG A 843 10.31 47.63 20.64
N TRP A 844 11.28 47.96 21.48
CA TRP A 844 11.61 47.15 22.66
C TRP A 844 10.67 47.44 23.84
N VAL A 845 10.04 46.39 24.38
CA VAL A 845 9.18 46.44 25.57
C VAL A 845 9.95 45.94 26.79
N ARG A 846 10.83 46.80 27.32
CA ARG A 846 11.72 46.49 28.44
C ARG A 846 11.01 46.11 29.76
N ASP A 847 9.78 46.56 29.95
CA ASP A 847 9.02 46.33 31.20
C ASP A 847 8.32 44.96 31.23
N PHE A 848 8.40 44.17 30.15
CA PHE A 848 7.85 42.82 30.10
C PHE A 848 8.93 41.77 30.35
N ALA A 849 8.66 40.84 31.28
CA ALA A 849 9.51 39.71 31.60
C ALA A 849 8.73 38.41 31.35
N GLY A 850 8.87 37.85 30.15
CA GLY A 850 8.16 36.66 29.70
C GLY A 850 8.93 35.35 29.87
N PRO A 851 8.33 34.21 29.49
CA PRO A 851 8.99 32.89 29.52
C PRO A 851 10.35 32.82 28.81
N ASN A 852 10.51 33.54 27.70
CA ASN A 852 11.70 33.50 26.85
C ASN A 852 12.63 34.71 27.08
N SER A 853 12.11 35.82 27.60
CA SER A 853 12.84 37.08 27.81
C SER A 853 13.22 37.40 29.26
N SER A 854 12.87 36.57 30.24
CA SER A 854 13.14 36.90 31.66
C SER A 854 14.45 36.31 32.21
N VAL A 855 14.91 36.90 33.31
CA VAL A 855 15.98 36.43 34.19
C VAL A 855 15.60 36.74 35.64
N ASP A 856 16.06 35.94 36.59
CA ASP A 856 15.86 36.21 38.02
C ASP A 856 16.85 37.27 38.50
N VAL A 857 16.34 38.26 39.24
CA VAL A 857 17.14 39.29 39.93
C VAL A 857 16.92 39.21 41.43
N LEU A 858 17.97 39.47 42.21
CA LEU A 858 17.91 39.42 43.66
C LEU A 858 17.28 40.71 44.21
N LEU A 859 16.46 40.59 45.25
CA LEU A 859 15.92 41.70 46.03
C LEU A 859 16.66 41.80 47.37
N ALA A 860 16.74 43.00 47.95
CA ALA A 860 17.46 43.23 49.21
C ALA A 860 16.95 42.39 50.40
N ASN A 861 15.72 41.89 50.31
CA ASN A 861 15.11 40.99 51.30
C ASN A 861 15.49 39.50 51.10
N GLY A 862 16.34 39.16 50.13
CA GLY A 862 16.79 37.81 49.81
C GLY A 862 15.87 37.01 48.88
N GLN A 863 14.75 37.58 48.43
CA GLN A 863 13.87 36.97 47.43
C GLN A 863 14.35 37.27 46.01
N THR A 864 13.80 36.58 45.00
CA THR A 864 14.03 36.88 43.59
C THR A 864 12.79 37.46 42.93
N SER A 865 12.99 38.39 42.00
CA SER A 865 11.96 38.91 41.08
C SER A 865 12.35 38.63 39.63
N ARG A 866 11.37 38.55 38.74
CA ARG A 866 11.64 38.42 37.29
C ARG A 866 11.84 39.80 36.68
N MET A 867 12.99 39.98 36.04
CA MET A 867 13.31 41.17 35.24
C MET A 867 13.49 40.75 33.78
N ASN A 868 13.21 41.66 32.85
CA ASN A 868 13.58 41.47 31.46
C ASN A 868 15.11 41.27 31.35
N ARG A 869 15.54 40.26 30.60
CA ARG A 869 16.94 39.83 30.50
C ARG A 869 17.80 40.90 29.84
N ALA A 870 17.34 41.47 28.72
CA ALA A 870 18.05 42.53 28.04
C ALA A 870 18.15 43.80 28.92
N LEU A 871 17.09 44.12 29.66
CA LEU A 871 17.10 45.24 30.60
C LEU A 871 18.09 45.00 31.74
N ARG A 872 18.09 43.79 32.33
CA ARG A 872 19.01 43.38 33.39
C ARG A 872 20.47 43.48 32.95
N PHE A 873 20.78 43.14 31.70
CA PHE A 873 22.15 43.19 31.18
C PHE A 873 22.47 44.48 30.42
N SER A 874 21.61 45.51 30.50
CA SER A 874 21.90 46.80 29.88
C SER A 874 23.01 47.53 30.63
N ALA A 875 24.08 47.88 29.90
CA ALA A 875 25.17 48.71 30.42
C ALA A 875 24.86 50.22 30.36
N ALA A 876 23.72 50.60 29.77
CA ALA A 876 23.32 52.00 29.57
C ALA A 876 22.15 52.42 30.46
N ILE A 877 21.25 51.49 30.81
CA ILE A 877 20.06 51.78 31.60
C ILE A 877 20.34 51.49 33.08
N ASP A 878 19.96 52.43 33.92
CA ASP A 878 19.91 52.36 35.38
C ASP A 878 18.42 52.47 35.77
N THR A 879 17.84 51.38 36.24
CA THR A 879 16.38 51.25 36.41
C THR A 879 15.87 51.92 37.68
N ASP A 880 16.64 51.88 38.76
CA ASP A 880 16.24 52.45 40.05
C ASP A 880 16.86 53.82 40.33
N GLY A 881 17.81 54.26 39.49
CA GLY A 881 18.35 55.60 39.46
C GLY A 881 19.42 55.85 40.52
N ASP A 882 20.08 54.81 41.00
CA ASP A 882 21.13 54.88 42.03
C ASP A 882 22.52 55.29 41.47
N GLY A 883 22.64 55.38 40.14
CA GLY A 883 23.86 55.72 39.40
C GLY A 883 24.70 54.52 38.94
N VAL A 884 24.20 53.30 39.04
CA VAL A 884 24.83 52.05 38.58
C VAL A 884 23.96 51.42 37.47
N PRO A 885 24.47 51.31 36.23
CA PRO A 885 23.72 50.63 35.18
C PRO A 885 23.41 49.17 35.54
N ASN A 886 22.24 48.69 35.14
CA ASN A 886 21.68 47.38 35.51
C ASN A 886 22.66 46.21 35.32
N ALA A 887 23.48 46.23 34.25
CA ALA A 887 24.48 45.19 33.99
C ALA A 887 25.46 44.99 35.16
N TYR A 888 25.77 46.09 35.85
CA TYR A 888 26.73 46.17 36.94
C TYR A 888 26.08 46.25 38.33
N ASP A 889 24.74 46.31 38.38
CA ASP A 889 23.99 46.39 39.62
C ASP A 889 23.51 45.00 40.08
N CYS A 890 23.73 44.71 41.36
CA CYS A 890 23.26 43.49 41.98
C CYS A 890 21.79 43.52 42.39
N TYR A 891 21.23 44.70 42.67
CA TYR A 891 19.81 44.86 42.95
C TYR A 891 19.22 45.96 42.06
N PRO A 892 19.12 45.72 40.73
CA PRO A 892 18.73 46.68 39.68
C PRO A 892 17.28 47.18 39.76
N THR A 893 16.62 47.01 40.89
CA THR A 893 15.26 47.43 41.17
C THR A 893 15.12 47.99 42.58
N ASP A 894 16.22 48.18 43.30
CA ASP A 894 16.25 48.65 44.69
C ASP A 894 17.28 49.80 44.83
N PRO A 895 16.82 51.06 44.81
CA PRO A 895 17.72 52.22 44.81
C PRO A 895 18.50 52.38 46.13
N THR A 896 18.24 51.53 47.13
CA THR A 896 18.92 51.53 48.42
C THR A 896 20.01 50.47 48.55
N ALA A 897 20.14 49.56 47.57
CA ALA A 897 21.06 48.43 47.63
C ALA A 897 21.79 48.26 46.28
N TRP A 898 23.03 48.75 46.17
CA TRP A 898 23.77 48.74 44.89
C TRP A 898 24.95 47.75 44.89
N ASN A 899 25.34 47.25 46.06
CA ASN A 899 26.57 46.48 46.23
C ASN A 899 26.33 44.96 46.21
N CYS A 900 27.10 44.26 45.39
CA CYS A 900 27.16 42.80 45.40
C CYS A 900 27.88 42.27 46.66
N SER A 901 27.38 42.54 47.87
CA SER A 901 27.92 41.91 49.08
C SER A 901 27.31 40.52 49.29
N ALA A 902 27.50 39.61 48.34
CA ALA A 902 27.31 38.20 48.58
C ALA A 902 28.58 37.66 49.26
N GLY A 903 28.51 37.42 50.57
CA GLY A 903 29.40 36.52 51.32
C GLY A 903 30.90 36.58 51.01
N GLY A 904 31.62 37.46 51.70
CA GLY A 904 33.04 37.27 52.06
C GLY A 904 34.06 37.31 50.92
N SER A 905 34.53 38.49 50.51
CA SER A 905 35.98 38.80 50.40
C SER A 905 36.35 40.20 49.86
N ALA A 906 35.41 41.12 49.63
CA ALA A 906 35.79 42.54 49.47
C ALA A 906 35.96 43.17 50.86
N THR A 907 37.09 42.92 51.50
CA THR A 907 37.52 43.64 52.71
C THR A 907 37.58 45.13 52.39
N GLY A 908 36.87 45.92 53.22
CA GLY A 908 36.47 47.30 52.94
C GLY A 908 37.55 48.19 52.35
N ALA A 909 37.14 49.02 51.39
CA ALA A 909 37.97 50.13 50.93
C ALA A 909 38.30 51.03 52.12
N THR A 910 39.59 51.30 52.32
CA THR A 910 40.09 52.22 53.32
C THR A 910 40.41 53.55 52.64
N VAL A 911 39.91 54.65 53.20
CA VAL A 911 40.16 56.00 52.70
C VAL A 911 41.00 56.72 53.74
N SER A 912 42.13 57.28 53.31
CA SER A 912 43.01 58.08 54.16
C SER A 912 43.29 59.43 53.51
N VAL A 913 43.31 60.49 54.32
CA VAL A 913 43.52 61.86 53.85
C VAL A 913 44.85 62.37 54.38
N ALA A 914 45.72 62.83 53.48
CA ALA A 914 46.93 63.56 53.82
C ALA A 914 46.68 65.05 53.58
N ASN A 915 46.69 65.84 54.66
CA ASN A 915 46.45 67.29 54.61
C ASN A 915 47.76 68.05 54.35
N GLY A 916 47.87 68.69 53.18
CA GLY A 916 48.87 69.73 52.90
C GLY A 916 48.23 71.13 52.95
N VAL A 917 49.06 72.16 53.13
CA VAL A 917 48.61 73.56 53.35
C VAL A 917 47.87 74.17 52.14
N VAL A 918 47.99 73.58 50.93
CA VAL A 918 47.38 74.09 49.68
C VAL A 918 46.66 73.04 48.81
N SER A 919 46.73 71.75 49.16
CA SER A 919 46.00 70.68 48.45
C SER A 919 45.78 69.49 49.38
N ARG A 920 44.59 68.87 49.34
CA ARG A 920 44.33 67.60 50.04
C ARG A 920 44.62 66.45 49.07
N VAL A 921 45.32 65.42 49.54
CA VAL A 921 45.47 64.16 48.79
C VAL A 921 44.69 63.09 49.51
N VAL A 922 43.76 62.44 48.81
CA VAL A 922 43.00 61.33 49.34
C VAL A 922 43.51 60.04 48.72
N SER A 923 43.97 59.11 49.55
CA SER A 923 44.34 57.75 49.12
C SER A 923 43.20 56.79 49.42
N VAL A 924 42.68 56.16 48.38
CA VAL A 924 41.65 55.12 48.45
C VAL A 924 42.34 53.79 48.17
N SER A 925 42.30 52.86 49.13
CA SER A 925 42.91 51.54 48.99
C SER A 925 41.92 50.40 49.21
N TRP A 926 42.00 49.34 48.40
CA TRP A 926 41.12 48.17 48.48
C TRP A 926 41.86 46.89 48.12
N THR A 927 41.32 45.74 48.50
CA THR A 927 41.86 44.44 48.07
C THR A 927 41.35 44.11 46.67
N GLY A 928 42.20 44.22 45.65
CA GLY A 928 41.88 43.86 44.28
C GLY A 928 42.06 42.35 44.03
N LEU A 929 41.11 41.72 43.35
CA LEU A 929 41.19 40.33 42.90
C LEU A 929 42.22 40.18 41.77
N PRO A 930 42.92 39.03 41.66
CA PRO A 930 43.93 38.80 40.63
C PRO A 930 43.36 38.90 39.22
N SER A 931 44.14 39.50 38.32
CA SER A 931 43.75 39.86 36.94
C SER A 931 42.50 40.74 36.81
N GLY A 932 42.01 41.31 37.91
CA GLY A 932 40.87 42.21 37.92
C GLY A 932 41.22 43.62 37.47
N VAL A 933 40.43 44.19 36.55
CA VAL A 933 40.46 45.62 36.20
C VAL A 933 39.50 46.36 37.12
N TRP A 934 39.97 47.47 37.68
CA TRP A 934 39.22 48.31 38.60
C TRP A 934 39.26 49.75 38.12
N SER A 935 38.12 50.43 38.07
CA SER A 935 38.06 51.88 37.92
C SER A 935 37.61 52.53 39.22
N ALA A 936 38.34 53.56 39.65
CA ALA A 936 37.96 54.40 40.77
C ALA A 936 37.35 55.69 40.23
N GLU A 937 36.29 56.18 40.86
CA GLU A 937 35.61 57.42 40.49
C GLU A 937 35.32 58.24 41.75
N TYR A 938 35.21 59.57 41.61
CA TYR A 938 34.85 60.47 42.71
C TYR A 938 33.71 61.43 42.35
N THR A 939 32.96 61.87 43.36
CA THR A 939 31.96 62.96 43.25
C THR A 939 32.02 63.86 44.49
N THR A 940 31.62 65.12 44.37
CA THR A 940 31.49 66.06 45.49
C THR A 940 30.08 66.13 46.08
N SER A 941 29.12 65.41 45.48
CA SER A 941 27.74 65.30 45.97
C SER A 941 27.20 63.89 45.70
N LEU A 942 26.53 63.29 46.70
CA LEU A 942 25.75 62.06 46.52
C LEU A 942 24.29 62.33 46.14
N SER A 943 23.77 63.54 46.36
CA SER A 943 22.38 63.88 46.04
C SER A 943 22.17 64.22 44.56
N GLN A 944 23.22 64.63 43.86
CA GLN A 944 23.29 64.79 42.39
C GLN A 944 24.68 64.37 41.91
N PRO A 945 24.97 63.07 41.83
CA PRO A 945 26.32 62.60 41.61
C PRO A 945 26.81 62.88 40.19
N ASN A 946 27.90 63.65 40.07
CA ASN A 946 28.64 63.84 38.83
C ASN A 946 30.00 63.13 38.96
N TRP A 947 29.97 61.80 38.81
CA TRP A 947 31.13 60.95 38.99
C TRP A 947 32.21 61.25 37.95
N LYS A 948 33.40 61.62 38.44
CA LYS A 948 34.58 61.89 37.63
C LYS A 948 35.59 60.75 37.77
N PRO A 949 36.20 60.29 36.67
CA PRO A 949 37.12 59.16 36.72
C PRO A 949 38.43 59.53 37.41
N LEU A 950 38.97 58.56 38.16
CA LEU A 950 40.37 58.46 38.57
C LEU A 950 41.05 57.36 37.72
N PRO A 951 42.40 57.24 37.75
CA PRO A 951 43.09 56.22 36.96
C PRO A 951 42.57 54.80 37.24
N THR A 952 42.44 54.01 36.18
CA THR A 952 42.12 52.58 36.24
C THR A 952 43.34 51.78 36.72
N TYR A 953 43.08 50.73 37.50
CA TYR A 953 44.10 49.85 38.07
C TYR A 953 43.78 48.39 37.76
N THR A 954 44.71 47.70 37.12
CA THR A 954 44.64 46.24 36.93
C THR A 954 45.52 45.57 37.98
N ASN A 955 44.95 44.67 38.78
CA ASN A 955 45.78 43.79 39.61
C ASN A 955 46.41 42.72 38.72
N ILE A 956 47.60 42.97 38.21
CA ILE A 956 48.35 42.02 37.36
C ILE A 956 48.91 40.82 38.14
N ALA A 957 48.74 40.76 39.46
CA ALA A 957 49.17 39.61 40.26
C ALA A 957 48.19 38.44 40.11
N VAL A 958 48.68 37.22 40.36
CA VAL A 958 47.89 35.98 40.40
C VAL A 958 47.21 35.73 41.76
N THR A 959 47.42 36.62 42.72
CA THR A 959 46.78 36.62 44.04
C THR A 959 46.08 37.94 44.34
N ASN A 960 45.21 37.96 45.34
CA ASN A 960 44.62 39.19 45.86
C ASN A 960 45.73 40.13 46.34
N GLY A 961 45.65 41.42 46.00
CA GLY A 961 46.63 42.44 46.38
C GLY A 961 45.96 43.74 46.76
N VAL A 962 46.58 44.52 47.65
CA VAL A 962 46.06 45.85 47.99
C VAL A 962 46.39 46.81 46.84
N LEU A 963 45.34 47.33 46.19
CA LEU A 963 45.42 48.39 45.19
C LEU A 963 45.18 49.74 45.86
N VAL A 964 45.82 50.79 45.35
CA VAL A 964 45.71 52.16 45.90
C VAL A 964 45.58 53.16 44.76
N VAL A 965 44.57 54.03 44.85
CA VAL A 965 44.39 55.21 43.99
C VAL A 965 44.59 56.46 44.83
N GLN A 966 45.27 57.47 44.27
CA GLN A 966 45.40 58.78 44.90
C GLN A 966 44.65 59.84 44.11
N ASP A 967 43.66 60.46 44.75
CA ASP A 967 43.05 61.69 44.26
C ASP A 967 43.84 62.89 44.81
N ARG A 968 44.58 63.55 43.91
CA ARG A 968 45.41 64.72 44.22
C ARG A 968 44.73 66.04 43.87
N ASN A 969 43.53 66.01 43.29
CA ASN A 969 42.81 67.17 42.79
C ASN A 969 41.68 67.58 43.74
N VAL A 970 41.88 67.42 45.06
CA VAL A 970 40.91 67.82 46.08
C VAL A 970 41.13 69.27 46.46
N LEU A 971 40.19 70.13 46.05
CA LEU A 971 40.24 71.55 46.33
C LEU A 971 39.91 71.79 47.81
N SER A 972 40.48 72.83 48.41
CA SER A 972 40.16 73.22 49.79
C SER A 972 38.69 73.64 49.97
N SER A 973 38.02 74.02 48.87
CA SER A 973 36.59 74.35 48.82
C SER A 973 35.65 73.13 48.81
N ASP A 974 36.17 71.92 48.57
CA ASP A 974 35.33 70.72 48.57
C ASP A 974 35.02 70.33 50.03
N ALA A 975 33.77 70.56 50.46
CA ALA A 975 33.33 70.24 51.81
C ALA A 975 33.31 68.71 52.04
N GLU A 976 32.88 67.96 51.04
CA GLU A 976 32.78 66.50 51.06
C GLU A 976 33.22 65.91 49.71
N ARG A 977 33.80 64.70 49.74
CA ARG A 977 34.23 63.99 48.53
C ARG A 977 34.02 62.49 48.73
N TYR A 978 33.30 61.88 47.81
CA TYR A 978 32.86 60.50 47.86
C TYR A 978 33.56 59.72 46.75
N TYR A 979 33.88 58.46 47.02
CA TYR A 979 34.61 57.58 46.11
C TYR A 979 33.83 56.28 45.91
N ARG A 980 33.84 55.76 44.68
CA ARG A 980 33.37 54.40 44.39
C ARG A 980 34.39 53.64 43.56
N LEU A 981 34.33 52.32 43.70
CA LEU A 981 35.16 51.37 42.96
C LEU A 981 34.24 50.52 42.09
N ARG A 982 34.57 50.40 40.81
CA ARG A 982 33.89 49.52 39.87
C ARG A 982 34.83 48.37 39.51
N PHE A 983 34.29 47.16 39.56
CA PHE A 983 34.98 45.93 39.17
C PHE A 983 34.38 45.42 37.86
N GLY A 984 35.20 45.29 36.82
CA GLY A 984 34.77 44.84 35.50
C GLY A 984 35.86 45.05 34.46
N PRO A 985 35.81 44.34 33.32
CA PRO A 985 36.73 44.56 32.22
C PRO A 985 36.70 45.99 31.67
#